data_AF-A0A8C7Z420-F1
#
_entry.id   AF-A0A8C7Z420-F1
#
_cell.length_a   1.000
_cell.length_b   1.000
_cell.length_c   1.000
_cell.angle_alpha   90.00
_cell.angle_beta   90.00
_cell.angle_gamma   90.00
#
_symmetry.space_group_name_H-M   'P 1'
#
loop_
_entity.id
_entity.type
_entity.pdbx_description
1 polymer ?
#
loop_
_entity_poly.entity_id
_entity_poly.type
_entity_poly.pdbx_seq_one_letter_code
_entity_poly.pdbx_strand_id
1 'polypeptide(L)'
;MTNVVCRELMPSSALTSCHVLQRHKRSWVWNQFFVLEEYTGNEPLYVGKLHSDVDKGDGKVKYVLTGEGATTIFTIDENTGDIHATKRLDREAQAYYTLQAQAVDRITNLPVEPKSEFVVKVQDINDNEPKFVDGPYLAGVPEMSPLGTMVVQVEATDADDPTYGNSARVVYSIVHGQPYFSVEPKTGIIRTALANMDRESRDQYVLVIQAKDMVGQMGGLSGTTTVTVTLTDVNDNPPRFTHDSYQYTVLESLPLQSVVARIKAADIDIGSNAEIDYRIMDGDGPGMFNITTDEDTQEGVIFLQKTLDFETINSFALKIEATNRNIDSNFLSLGPFSDTTSVKVTVEDVNEPPIFSSPLSQMVVSEDAKMGTSIGRVSAHDPDSLNSAIRYSIDRNTDLERFFNVDALSGVISTAKPLDREANSVHNLTIFAIESRKFPCSMSQSKPLINMIQTISAVDKDEPPNGHRFYYALAEPVATNLNFTLRDNKDNTASILTKRGGFRRREQPVYRLPVLIVDSGSPALSSTNTLSVRVCECDSDGVALSCGAVAYTATGLSTGALLAILGCIITLLVMVLLIVTMRRRKKEPLILEEERDVRENIVRYDDEGGGEEDTEAFDMVTLRNLNVIRDPNVRRDVTPDTPTFFHYPSASRPAYKNLPDNVVFREFIWERLKDADVDPSAPPYDSLQTYAFEGSGSVAESLSSLESLSTDSDQNYDYLSNWGPRFKKLADLYGNSEGASVFS
;
A
#
# COMPACT_ATOMS: atom_id res chain seq x y z
N MET A 1 52.60 85.40 -30.04
CA MET A 1 53.93 85.27 -30.69
C MET A 1 54.45 83.88 -30.41
N THR A 2 55.09 83.23 -31.38
CA THR A 2 55.80 81.96 -31.18
C THR A 2 56.96 81.90 -32.16
N ASN A 3 58.17 81.62 -31.66
CA ASN A 3 59.38 81.59 -32.48
C ASN A 3 59.44 80.28 -33.29
N VAL A 4 59.98 80.36 -34.51
CA VAL A 4 60.51 79.19 -35.23
C VAL A 4 61.99 79.44 -35.45
N VAL A 5 62.84 78.71 -34.71
CA VAL A 5 64.29 78.73 -34.92
C VAL A 5 64.63 77.66 -35.95
N CYS A 6 64.69 78.03 -37.22
CA CYS A 6 65.33 77.21 -38.23
C CYS A 6 66.86 77.34 -38.08
N ARG A 7 67.53 76.20 -37.88
CA ARG A 7 69.00 76.13 -37.83
C ARG A 7 69.55 76.00 -39.24
N GLU A 8 70.62 76.72 -39.55
CA GLU A 8 71.23 76.70 -40.88
C GLU A 8 71.85 75.33 -41.22
N LEU A 9 71.70 74.91 -42.48
CA LEU A 9 72.82 74.78 -43.41
C LEU A 9 72.27 74.66 -44.85
N MET A 10 72.97 75.26 -45.82
CA MET A 10 72.57 75.38 -47.23
C MET A 10 73.59 74.63 -48.14
N PRO A 11 73.31 74.31 -49.42
CA PRO A 11 73.14 75.35 -50.45
C PRO A 11 72.14 75.11 -51.61
N SER A 12 71.62 76.22 -52.11
CA SER A 12 71.23 76.51 -53.51
C SER A 12 70.46 75.48 -54.35
N SER A 13 69.16 75.75 -54.56
CA SER A 13 68.66 76.24 -55.86
C SER A 13 67.19 76.69 -55.78
N ALA A 14 66.74 77.48 -56.77
CA ALA A 14 65.36 77.93 -57.03
C ALA A 14 64.59 78.67 -55.88
N LEU A 15 64.58 80.00 -55.96
CA LEU A 15 63.64 80.89 -55.25
C LEU A 15 62.38 81.13 -56.10
N THR A 16 61.21 80.61 -55.71
CA THR A 16 59.91 81.15 -56.15
C THR A 16 58.73 80.77 -55.24
N SER A 17 57.76 81.69 -55.14
CA SER A 17 56.41 81.56 -54.53
C SER A 17 56.30 80.95 -53.13
N CYS A 18 56.44 81.78 -52.10
CA CYS A 18 55.91 81.47 -50.77
C CYS A 18 54.40 81.79 -50.74
N HIS A 19 53.56 80.82 -51.10
CA HIS A 19 52.10 80.97 -50.97
C HIS A 19 51.70 81.09 -49.50
N VAL A 20 50.96 82.15 -49.16
CA VAL A 20 50.30 82.28 -47.85
C VAL A 20 49.20 81.22 -47.76
N LEU A 21 49.51 80.11 -47.09
CA LEU A 21 48.53 79.08 -46.76
C LEU A 21 47.51 79.63 -45.76
N GLN A 22 46.37 80.11 -46.26
CA GLN A 22 45.21 80.38 -45.42
C GLN A 22 44.81 79.08 -44.71
N ARG A 23 44.99 79.03 -43.39
CA ARG A 23 44.37 78.00 -42.56
C ARG A 23 42.85 78.20 -42.61
N HIS A 24 42.15 77.31 -43.31
CA HIS A 24 40.71 77.14 -43.05
C HIS A 24 40.52 76.78 -41.58
N LYS A 25 39.60 77.49 -40.89
CA LYS A 25 39.23 77.19 -39.50
C LYS A 25 38.65 75.77 -39.49
N ARG A 26 39.35 74.83 -38.85
CA ARG A 26 38.83 73.46 -38.70
C ARG A 26 37.65 73.51 -37.74
N SER A 27 36.57 72.81 -38.08
CA SER A 27 35.49 72.51 -37.16
C SER A 27 36.03 71.84 -35.88
N TRP A 28 35.34 72.05 -34.75
CA TRP A 28 35.73 71.49 -33.45
C TRP A 28 35.96 69.97 -33.55
N VAL A 29 37.14 69.53 -33.13
CA VAL A 29 37.59 68.11 -33.25
C VAL A 29 37.23 67.29 -32.01
N TRP A 30 36.94 67.95 -30.90
CA TRP A 30 36.52 67.34 -29.64
C TRP A 30 35.12 67.84 -29.31
N ASN A 31 34.12 66.97 -29.46
CA ASN A 31 32.71 67.23 -29.19
C ASN A 31 32.15 66.37 -28.05
N GLN A 32 33.04 65.78 -27.23
CA GLN A 32 32.67 64.92 -26.11
C GLN A 32 33.56 65.22 -24.90
N PHE A 33 32.95 65.33 -23.73
CA PHE A 33 33.62 65.30 -22.41
C PHE A 33 33.15 64.07 -21.63
N PHE A 34 33.93 63.66 -20.63
CA PHE A 34 33.65 62.49 -19.80
C PHE A 34 33.71 62.88 -18.32
N VAL A 35 32.76 62.39 -17.54
CA VAL A 35 32.60 62.68 -16.11
C VAL A 35 32.17 61.41 -15.40
N LEU A 36 32.89 61.00 -14.35
CA LEU A 36 32.46 59.91 -13.47
C LEU A 36 31.17 60.29 -12.74
N GLU A 37 30.26 59.32 -12.59
CA GLU A 37 29.07 59.48 -11.77
C GLU A 37 29.36 59.39 -10.26
N GLU A 38 28.30 59.41 -9.44
CA GLU A 38 28.31 59.20 -7.99
C GLU A 38 29.21 60.18 -7.18
N TYR A 39 29.93 61.09 -7.82
CA TYR A 39 31.01 61.89 -7.22
C TYR A 39 30.58 62.62 -5.94
N THR A 40 31.27 62.29 -4.84
CA THR A 40 30.91 62.65 -3.47
C THR A 40 31.64 63.89 -2.92
N GLY A 41 32.36 64.63 -3.76
CA GLY A 41 33.08 65.84 -3.34
C GLY A 41 32.15 67.03 -3.10
N ASN A 42 32.49 67.85 -2.10
CA ASN A 42 31.81 69.12 -1.81
C ASN A 42 32.16 70.25 -2.80
N GLU A 43 33.12 70.02 -3.71
CA GLU A 43 33.53 70.98 -4.75
C GLU A 43 32.93 70.59 -6.11
N PRO A 44 32.54 71.56 -6.96
CA PRO A 44 32.03 71.27 -8.30
C PRO A 44 33.03 70.48 -9.16
N LEU A 45 32.61 69.34 -9.70
CA LEU A 45 33.49 68.45 -10.46
C LEU A 45 33.80 69.06 -11.83
N TYR A 46 35.07 69.34 -12.09
CA TYR A 46 35.54 69.90 -13.36
C TYR A 46 35.35 68.91 -14.52
N VAL A 47 34.62 69.36 -15.55
CA VAL A 47 34.23 68.59 -16.75
C VAL A 47 35.16 68.85 -17.93
N GLY A 48 35.68 70.08 -18.04
CA GLY A 48 36.43 70.54 -19.20
C GLY A 48 36.41 72.05 -19.33
N LYS A 49 36.94 72.58 -20.43
CA LYS A 49 37.08 74.02 -20.68
C LYS A 49 36.77 74.37 -22.12
N LEU A 50 35.95 75.40 -22.32
CA LEU A 50 35.82 76.09 -23.61
C LEU A 50 36.78 77.29 -23.65
N HIS A 51 37.41 77.54 -24.80
CA HIS A 51 38.21 78.73 -25.03
C HIS A 51 38.10 79.15 -26.50
N SER A 52 38.02 80.46 -26.76
CA SER A 52 37.99 81.05 -28.12
C SER A 52 39.32 81.73 -28.43
N ASP A 53 39.82 81.60 -29.67
CA ASP A 53 41.01 82.31 -30.15
C ASP A 53 40.80 83.83 -30.33
N VAL A 54 39.56 84.31 -30.18
CA VAL A 54 39.21 85.73 -30.08
C VAL A 54 39.48 86.28 -28.67
N ASP A 55 39.37 85.44 -27.64
CA ASP A 55 39.62 85.81 -26.25
C ASP A 55 41.12 85.92 -25.97
N LYS A 56 41.55 87.11 -25.54
CA LYS A 56 42.95 87.44 -25.25
C LYS A 56 43.23 87.57 -23.76
N GLY A 57 42.30 87.15 -22.90
CA GLY A 57 42.37 87.39 -21.45
C GLY A 57 42.19 88.86 -21.08
N ASP A 58 41.61 89.68 -21.97
CA ASP A 58 41.37 91.12 -21.75
C ASP A 58 39.96 91.44 -21.25
N GLY A 59 39.20 90.41 -20.85
CA GLY A 59 37.88 90.53 -20.23
C GLY A 59 36.75 90.98 -21.16
N LYS A 60 36.97 90.99 -22.49
CA LYS A 60 35.94 91.38 -23.47
C LYS A 60 35.04 90.24 -23.92
N VAL A 61 35.52 89.01 -23.89
CA VAL A 61 34.72 87.82 -24.17
C VAL A 61 34.10 87.32 -22.86
N LYS A 62 32.90 86.75 -22.95
CA LYS A 62 32.37 85.86 -21.92
C LYS A 62 31.81 84.57 -22.51
N TYR A 63 31.87 83.49 -21.74
CA TYR A 63 31.39 82.16 -22.12
C TYR A 63 30.00 81.90 -21.53
N VAL A 64 29.08 81.39 -22.36
CA VAL A 64 27.69 81.09 -21.98
C VAL A 64 27.38 79.64 -22.34
N LEU A 65 26.75 78.91 -21.40
CA LEU A 65 26.34 77.51 -21.57
C LEU A 65 24.81 77.41 -21.67
N THR A 66 24.33 76.61 -22.63
CA THR A 66 22.91 76.32 -22.89
C THR A 66 22.73 74.83 -23.21
N GLY A 67 21.51 74.31 -23.14
CA GLY A 67 21.23 72.88 -23.41
C GLY A 67 20.79 72.11 -22.16
N GLU A 68 20.90 70.78 -22.22
CA GLU A 68 20.38 69.85 -21.21
C GLU A 68 21.18 69.96 -19.90
N GLY A 69 20.51 70.21 -18.78
CA GLY A 69 21.16 70.41 -17.48
C GLY A 69 21.98 71.70 -17.35
N ALA A 70 22.03 72.57 -18.36
CA ALA A 70 22.73 73.86 -18.25
C ALA A 70 22.14 74.72 -17.11
N THR A 71 23.02 75.41 -16.36
CA THR A 71 22.73 76.21 -15.15
C THR A 71 22.13 75.47 -13.95
N THR A 72 21.74 74.20 -14.10
CA THR A 72 21.00 73.42 -13.09
C THR A 72 21.70 72.13 -12.67
N ILE A 73 22.61 71.63 -13.51
CA ILE A 73 23.51 70.50 -13.28
C ILE A 73 24.92 70.96 -13.67
N PHE A 74 25.09 71.48 -14.90
CA PHE A 74 26.35 71.98 -15.43
C PHE A 74 26.40 73.50 -15.42
N THR A 75 27.51 74.06 -14.96
CA THR A 75 27.79 75.51 -14.96
C THR A 75 29.08 75.79 -15.72
N ILE A 76 29.23 77.00 -16.26
CA ILE A 76 30.47 77.48 -16.88
C ILE A 76 30.89 78.78 -16.19
N ASP A 77 32.18 78.95 -15.91
CA ASP A 77 32.70 80.26 -15.50
C ASP A 77 32.67 81.20 -16.71
N GLU A 78 31.94 82.33 -16.59
CA GLU A 78 31.79 83.29 -17.68
C GLU A 78 33.13 83.87 -18.19
N ASN A 79 34.19 83.85 -17.38
CA ASN A 79 35.46 84.53 -17.64
C ASN A 79 36.56 83.54 -18.04
N THR A 80 36.61 82.36 -17.43
CA THR A 80 37.64 81.35 -17.74
C THR A 80 37.17 80.28 -18.72
N GLY A 81 35.86 80.11 -18.89
CA GLY A 81 35.28 79.05 -19.74
C GLY A 81 35.37 77.64 -19.15
N ASP A 82 35.74 77.49 -17.87
CA ASP A 82 35.80 76.19 -17.19
C ASP A 82 34.39 75.69 -16.83
N ILE A 83 34.08 74.46 -17.22
CA ILE A 83 32.78 73.81 -17.06
C ILE A 83 32.83 72.86 -15.86
N HIS A 84 31.85 72.96 -14.97
CA HIS A 84 31.77 72.15 -13.75
C HIS A 84 30.36 71.54 -13.57
N ALA A 85 30.31 70.27 -13.15
CA ALA A 85 29.10 69.65 -12.64
C ALA A 85 28.91 70.05 -11.16
N THR A 86 27.71 70.50 -10.82
CA THR A 86 27.34 71.09 -9.51
C THR A 86 26.39 70.21 -8.70
N LYS A 87 26.08 69.02 -9.22
CA LYS A 87 25.26 67.98 -8.59
C LYS A 87 25.92 66.63 -8.82
N ARG A 88 25.58 65.67 -7.96
CA ARG A 88 25.81 64.25 -8.23
C ARG A 88 25.14 63.87 -9.55
N LEU A 89 25.80 62.98 -10.30
CA LEU A 89 25.31 62.38 -11.53
C LEU A 89 25.09 60.88 -11.31
N ASP A 90 24.25 60.31 -12.16
CA ASP A 90 23.64 58.98 -12.09
C ASP A 90 23.38 58.61 -13.56
N ARG A 91 24.06 57.57 -14.06
CA ARG A 91 24.13 57.19 -15.47
C ARG A 91 22.88 56.42 -15.88
N GLU A 92 22.32 55.64 -14.96
CA GLU A 92 21.09 54.84 -15.11
C GLU A 92 19.89 55.78 -15.28
N ALA A 93 19.88 56.93 -14.59
CA ALA A 93 18.95 58.01 -14.79
C ALA A 93 19.24 58.80 -16.08
N GLN A 94 20.49 59.21 -16.35
CA GLN A 94 20.85 59.85 -17.63
C GLN A 94 22.34 59.76 -18.02
N ALA A 95 22.69 58.75 -18.84
CA ALA A 95 24.04 58.48 -19.32
C ALA A 95 24.71 59.60 -20.16
N TYR A 96 23.96 60.56 -20.73
CA TYR A 96 24.55 61.67 -21.49
C TYR A 96 23.68 62.93 -21.53
N TYR A 97 24.34 64.08 -21.67
CA TYR A 97 23.72 65.41 -21.78
C TYR A 97 24.25 66.18 -23.00
N THR A 98 23.34 66.74 -23.79
CA THR A 98 23.64 67.54 -24.97
C THR A 98 23.71 69.02 -24.61
N LEU A 99 24.90 69.61 -24.74
CA LEU A 99 25.20 70.98 -24.34
C LEU A 99 25.72 71.81 -25.52
N GLN A 100 25.33 73.09 -25.52
CA GLN A 100 25.74 74.09 -26.49
C GLN A 100 26.36 75.28 -25.75
N ALA A 101 27.65 75.51 -25.95
CA ALA A 101 28.34 76.68 -25.40
C ALA A 101 28.70 77.69 -26.48
N GLN A 102 28.77 78.97 -26.11
CA GLN A 102 29.05 80.08 -27.02
C GLN A 102 29.89 81.16 -26.35
N ALA A 103 30.88 81.67 -27.08
CA ALA A 103 31.58 82.89 -26.73
C ALA A 103 30.81 84.11 -27.27
N VAL A 104 30.51 85.07 -26.38
CA VAL A 104 29.82 86.33 -26.71
C VAL A 104 30.64 87.52 -26.20
N ASP A 105 30.47 88.68 -26.82
CA ASP A 105 31.05 89.93 -26.34
C ASP A 105 30.34 90.39 -25.04
N ARG A 106 31.12 90.75 -24.03
CA ARG A 106 30.68 90.97 -22.64
C ARG A 106 29.87 92.26 -22.45
N ILE A 107 29.87 93.17 -23.44
CA ILE A 107 29.14 94.45 -23.39
C ILE A 107 27.84 94.36 -24.22
N THR A 108 27.94 93.81 -25.43
CA THR A 108 26.84 93.74 -26.40
C THR A 108 26.02 92.45 -26.31
N ASN A 109 26.55 91.41 -25.65
CA ASN A 109 26.03 90.03 -25.64
C ASN A 109 25.87 89.41 -27.04
N LEU A 110 26.52 89.97 -28.06
CA LEU A 110 26.51 89.42 -29.42
C LEU A 110 27.54 88.28 -29.54
N PRO A 111 27.21 87.19 -30.26
CA PRO A 111 28.15 86.13 -30.59
C PRO A 111 29.45 86.64 -31.22
N VAL A 112 30.60 86.26 -30.64
CA VAL A 112 31.92 86.40 -31.29
C VAL A 112 32.34 85.12 -32.02
N GLU A 113 31.72 83.99 -31.67
CA GLU A 113 31.86 82.69 -32.33
C GLU A 113 30.47 82.04 -32.55
N PRO A 114 30.31 81.13 -33.52
CA PRO A 114 29.14 80.26 -33.58
C PRO A 114 29.04 79.37 -32.33
N LYS A 115 27.84 78.87 -32.04
CA LYS A 115 27.66 77.85 -30.99
C LYS A 115 28.52 76.62 -31.28
N SER A 116 29.14 76.09 -30.23
CA SER A 116 29.79 74.79 -30.23
C SER A 116 28.91 73.80 -29.46
N GLU A 117 28.53 72.71 -30.12
CA GLU A 117 27.72 71.64 -29.54
C GLU A 117 28.62 70.45 -29.14
N PHE A 118 28.40 69.93 -27.95
CA PHE A 118 29.14 68.81 -27.39
C PHE A 118 28.26 67.97 -26.46
N VAL A 119 28.66 66.72 -26.25
CA VAL A 119 27.99 65.79 -25.34
C VAL A 119 28.85 65.61 -24.11
N VAL A 120 28.30 65.77 -22.91
CA VAL A 120 28.91 65.25 -21.68
C VAL A 120 28.40 63.83 -21.51
N LYS A 121 29.31 62.85 -21.54
CA LYS A 121 29.03 61.46 -21.23
C LYS A 121 29.33 61.20 -19.77
N VAL A 122 28.37 60.60 -19.08
CA VAL A 122 28.59 60.04 -17.75
C VAL A 122 29.40 58.74 -17.91
N GLN A 123 30.37 58.52 -17.04
CA GLN A 123 31.20 57.32 -16.98
C GLN A 123 30.73 56.45 -15.82
N ASP A 124 30.46 55.22 -16.20
CA ASP A 124 29.96 54.10 -15.41
C ASP A 124 30.84 53.75 -14.19
N ILE A 125 30.17 53.49 -13.06
CA ILE A 125 30.72 52.89 -11.85
C ILE A 125 29.86 51.68 -11.49
N ASN A 126 30.49 50.57 -11.13
CA ASN A 126 29.79 49.34 -10.78
C ASN A 126 29.09 49.46 -9.40
N ASP A 127 27.89 50.06 -9.35
CA ASP A 127 27.15 50.31 -8.12
C ASP A 127 25.80 49.55 -8.01
N ASN A 128 25.33 48.94 -9.11
CA ASN A 128 24.18 48.05 -9.09
C ASN A 128 24.59 46.58 -8.99
N GLU A 129 23.84 45.81 -8.21
CA GLU A 129 23.97 44.35 -8.19
C GLU A 129 23.05 43.68 -9.23
N PRO A 130 23.46 42.53 -9.83
CA PRO A 130 22.64 41.73 -10.73
C PRO A 130 21.35 41.24 -10.06
N LYS A 131 20.20 41.44 -10.70
CA LYS A 131 18.87 41.10 -10.17
C LYS A 131 18.14 40.10 -11.09
N PHE A 132 17.70 38.98 -10.52
CA PHE A 132 16.87 37.99 -11.20
C PHE A 132 15.41 38.45 -11.23
N VAL A 133 14.89 38.78 -12.41
CA VAL A 133 13.54 39.38 -12.55
C VAL A 133 12.43 38.34 -12.39
N ASP A 134 12.63 37.13 -12.93
CA ASP A 134 11.65 36.03 -12.90
C ASP A 134 11.87 35.04 -11.73
N GLY A 135 12.67 35.42 -10.73
CA GLY A 135 12.92 34.60 -9.54
C GLY A 135 11.84 34.74 -8.46
N PRO A 136 11.60 33.70 -7.63
CA PRO A 136 12.24 32.39 -7.61
C PRO A 136 11.69 31.44 -8.69
N TYR A 137 12.54 30.56 -9.21
CA TYR A 137 12.19 29.68 -10.32
C TYR A 137 11.69 28.31 -9.83
N LEU A 138 10.75 27.73 -10.59
CA LEU A 138 10.29 26.34 -10.44
C LEU A 138 10.57 25.58 -11.75
N ALA A 139 11.05 24.35 -11.65
CA ALA A 139 11.33 23.51 -12.83
C ALA A 139 11.06 22.03 -12.56
N GLY A 140 10.67 21.30 -13.59
CA GLY A 140 10.56 19.84 -13.59
C GLY A 140 11.62 19.22 -14.49
N VAL A 141 12.18 18.08 -14.09
CA VAL A 141 13.05 17.25 -14.94
C VAL A 141 12.77 15.77 -14.66
N PRO A 142 12.73 14.87 -15.66
CA PRO A 142 12.63 13.45 -15.40
C PRO A 142 13.77 12.96 -14.53
N GLU A 143 13.49 12.03 -13.64
CA GLU A 143 14.53 11.28 -12.96
C GLU A 143 15.32 10.39 -13.92
N MET A 144 16.44 9.83 -13.43
CA MET A 144 17.45 9.12 -14.24
C MET A 144 17.99 9.91 -15.45
N SER A 145 17.67 11.21 -15.56
CA SER A 145 17.94 12.03 -16.74
C SER A 145 19.42 12.00 -17.15
N PRO A 146 19.74 11.76 -18.44
CA PRO A 146 21.11 11.78 -18.93
C PRO A 146 21.88 13.05 -18.55
N LEU A 147 23.19 12.92 -18.33
CA LEU A 147 24.07 14.03 -17.99
C LEU A 147 23.99 15.16 -19.04
N GLY A 148 23.84 16.41 -18.58
CA GLY A 148 23.72 17.57 -19.44
C GLY A 148 22.30 17.89 -19.91
N THR A 149 21.29 17.11 -19.52
CA THR A 149 19.86 17.41 -19.75
C THR A 149 19.52 18.79 -19.20
N MET A 150 18.86 19.62 -20.00
CA MET A 150 18.50 20.99 -19.64
C MET A 150 17.30 20.99 -18.69
N VAL A 151 17.41 21.72 -17.58
CA VAL A 151 16.37 21.81 -16.55
C VAL A 151 15.59 23.12 -16.69
N VAL A 152 16.30 24.25 -16.63
CA VAL A 152 15.74 25.59 -16.77
C VAL A 152 16.86 26.58 -17.15
N GLN A 153 16.51 27.73 -17.70
CA GLN A 153 17.42 28.86 -17.85
C GLN A 153 16.99 29.96 -16.88
N VAL A 154 17.93 30.49 -16.09
CA VAL A 154 17.72 31.67 -15.25
C VAL A 154 18.36 32.90 -15.90
N GLU A 155 17.79 34.08 -15.66
CA GLU A 155 18.30 35.33 -16.20
C GLU A 155 18.36 36.39 -15.10
N ALA A 156 19.54 36.99 -14.92
CA ALA A 156 19.74 38.15 -14.09
C ALA A 156 20.11 39.34 -14.98
N THR A 157 19.41 40.45 -14.77
CA THR A 157 19.69 41.72 -15.43
C THR A 157 20.47 42.63 -14.48
N ASP A 158 21.33 43.45 -15.06
CA ASP A 158 22.15 44.43 -14.36
C ASP A 158 21.90 45.80 -15.01
N ALA A 159 22.01 46.88 -14.24
CA ALA A 159 21.68 48.23 -14.69
C ALA A 159 22.87 48.94 -15.35
N ASP A 160 24.09 48.57 -14.95
CA ASP A 160 25.34 49.26 -15.29
C ASP A 160 25.72 49.10 -16.78
N ASP A 161 26.82 49.68 -17.23
CA ASP A 161 27.25 49.63 -18.64
C ASP A 161 27.96 48.31 -18.96
N PRO A 162 27.42 47.45 -19.85
CA PRO A 162 28.09 46.21 -20.23
C PRO A 162 29.35 46.44 -21.09
N THR A 163 29.62 47.68 -21.54
CA THR A 163 30.77 48.06 -22.38
C THR A 163 31.88 48.78 -21.61
N TYR A 164 31.59 49.34 -20.43
CA TYR A 164 32.56 49.94 -19.51
C TYR A 164 32.82 48.99 -18.33
N GLY A 165 34.05 48.94 -17.80
CA GLY A 165 34.43 48.06 -16.68
C GLY A 165 34.38 46.53 -16.93
N ASN A 166 33.49 46.07 -17.81
CA ASN A 166 32.71 44.83 -17.71
C ASN A 166 31.66 44.84 -16.58
N SER A 167 31.17 46.00 -16.12
CA SER A 167 30.32 46.15 -14.93
C SER A 167 29.10 45.23 -15.00
N ALA A 168 28.11 45.54 -15.84
CA ALA A 168 26.92 44.72 -16.08
C ALA A 168 27.16 43.36 -16.81
N ARG A 169 28.38 42.81 -16.81
CA ARG A 169 28.70 41.51 -17.44
C ARG A 169 28.67 40.38 -16.42
N VAL A 170 27.44 39.97 -16.12
CA VAL A 170 27.09 38.86 -15.22
C VAL A 170 27.75 37.53 -15.61
N VAL A 171 28.17 36.78 -14.59
CA VAL A 171 28.56 35.36 -14.64
C VAL A 171 27.75 34.58 -13.61
N TYR A 172 27.20 33.44 -14.01
CA TYR A 172 26.37 32.58 -13.17
C TYR A 172 27.18 31.48 -12.48
N SER A 173 26.83 31.17 -11.23
CA SER A 173 27.42 30.06 -10.46
C SER A 173 26.42 29.42 -9.49
N ILE A 174 26.68 28.18 -9.07
CA ILE A 174 25.87 27.47 -8.06
C ILE A 174 26.54 27.64 -6.70
N VAL A 175 25.79 28.16 -5.72
CA VAL A 175 26.18 28.24 -4.30
C VAL A 175 25.70 27.00 -3.53
N HIS A 176 24.52 26.48 -3.89
CA HIS A 176 23.97 25.24 -3.33
C HIS A 176 23.23 24.45 -4.42
N GLY A 177 23.36 23.12 -4.43
CA GLY A 177 22.79 22.24 -5.47
C GLY A 177 23.79 21.34 -6.21
N GLN A 178 25.10 21.52 -5.97
CA GLN A 178 26.12 20.54 -6.37
C GLN A 178 26.09 19.31 -5.44
N PRO A 179 26.49 18.11 -5.91
CA PRO A 179 26.98 17.77 -7.26
C PRO A 179 25.87 17.50 -8.30
N TYR A 180 24.59 17.54 -7.89
CA TYR A 180 23.44 17.13 -8.69
C TYR A 180 23.26 17.95 -9.98
N PHE A 181 23.53 19.25 -9.93
CA PHE A 181 23.34 20.17 -11.05
C PHE A 181 24.58 21.01 -11.37
N SER A 182 24.64 21.50 -12.61
CA SER A 182 25.61 22.46 -13.13
C SER A 182 24.87 23.66 -13.73
N VAL A 183 25.52 24.83 -13.78
CA VAL A 183 25.01 26.01 -14.51
C VAL A 183 26.05 26.44 -15.52
N GLU A 184 25.63 26.77 -16.73
CA GLU A 184 26.51 27.34 -17.76
C GLU A 184 26.80 28.81 -17.42
N PRO A 185 28.05 29.21 -17.12
CA PRO A 185 28.32 30.49 -16.45
C PRO A 185 28.03 31.75 -17.27
N LYS A 186 27.70 31.63 -18.56
CA LYS A 186 27.42 32.75 -19.48
C LYS A 186 25.96 32.88 -19.91
N THR A 187 25.16 31.83 -19.72
CA THR A 187 23.80 31.72 -20.27
C THR A 187 22.75 31.54 -19.18
N GLY A 188 23.16 31.13 -17.97
CA GLY A 188 22.24 30.79 -16.89
C GLY A 188 21.51 29.47 -17.09
N ILE A 189 21.88 28.68 -18.10
CA ILE A 189 21.27 27.38 -18.38
C ILE A 189 21.73 26.36 -17.33
N ILE A 190 20.78 25.84 -16.55
CA ILE A 190 20.98 24.81 -15.54
C ILE A 190 20.79 23.43 -16.19
N ARG A 191 21.69 22.50 -15.88
CA ARG A 191 21.74 21.14 -16.43
C ARG A 191 21.98 20.09 -15.35
N THR A 192 21.47 18.89 -15.57
CA THR A 192 21.82 17.71 -14.76
C THR A 192 23.33 17.46 -14.82
N ALA A 193 23.95 17.25 -13.66
CA ALA A 193 25.37 16.93 -13.52
C ALA A 193 25.61 15.56 -12.84
N LEU A 194 24.56 14.98 -12.26
CA LEU A 194 24.51 13.60 -11.79
C LEU A 194 23.36 12.87 -12.50
N ALA A 195 23.56 11.58 -12.85
CA ALA A 195 22.59 10.80 -13.62
C ALA A 195 21.70 9.88 -12.75
N ASN A 196 22.18 9.47 -11.56
CA ASN A 196 21.40 8.64 -10.62
C ASN A 196 20.62 9.51 -9.61
N MET A 197 19.88 10.50 -10.13
CA MET A 197 18.87 11.18 -9.33
C MET A 197 17.56 10.40 -9.50
N ASP A 198 17.08 9.77 -8.44
CA ASP A 198 15.78 9.08 -8.38
C ASP A 198 14.85 9.74 -7.36
N ARG A 199 13.54 9.64 -7.61
CA ARG A 199 12.46 10.37 -6.94
C ARG A 199 11.98 9.64 -5.69
N GLU A 200 12.05 8.31 -5.67
CA GLU A 200 11.75 7.42 -4.55
C GLU A 200 12.68 7.72 -3.38
N SER A 201 13.96 7.98 -3.68
CA SER A 201 14.96 8.45 -2.73
C SER A 201 14.82 9.94 -2.42
N ARG A 202 14.60 10.78 -3.44
CA ARG A 202 14.46 12.23 -3.26
C ARG A 202 13.79 12.95 -4.45
N ASP A 203 12.53 13.36 -4.25
CA ASP A 203 11.71 14.10 -5.22
C ASP A 203 12.16 15.54 -5.50
N GLN A 204 12.72 16.27 -4.52
CA GLN A 204 12.93 17.72 -4.63
C GLN A 204 14.34 18.21 -4.27
N TYR A 205 14.88 19.07 -5.14
CA TYR A 205 16.18 19.72 -5.01
C TYR A 205 16.01 21.24 -5.06
N VAL A 206 16.45 21.93 -4.00
CA VAL A 206 16.53 23.41 -3.98
C VAL A 206 17.96 23.80 -4.33
N LEU A 207 18.13 24.60 -5.37
CA LEU A 207 19.40 25.21 -5.74
C LEU A 207 19.41 26.68 -5.33
N VAL A 208 20.59 27.19 -5.01
CA VAL A 208 20.87 28.63 -4.88
C VAL A 208 21.83 29.01 -5.99
N ILE A 209 21.38 29.86 -6.91
CA ILE A 209 22.17 30.38 -8.03
C ILE A 209 22.60 31.81 -7.69
N GLN A 210 23.89 32.10 -7.87
CA GLN A 210 24.43 33.45 -7.78
C GLN A 210 24.69 33.98 -9.19
N ALA A 211 24.21 35.20 -9.45
CA ALA A 211 24.63 36.04 -10.56
C ALA A 211 25.63 37.06 -10.00
N LYS A 212 26.84 37.10 -10.56
CA LYS A 212 27.90 38.01 -10.12
C LYS A 212 28.39 38.85 -11.29
N ASP A 213 28.47 40.17 -11.09
CA ASP A 213 28.90 41.15 -12.10
C ASP A 213 30.41 41.04 -12.43
N MET A 214 30.95 41.98 -13.21
CA MET A 214 32.40 42.14 -13.44
C MET A 214 33.12 40.86 -13.92
N VAL A 215 32.40 39.99 -14.63
CA VAL A 215 32.85 38.64 -15.04
C VAL A 215 33.31 37.77 -13.85
N GLY A 216 32.68 37.94 -12.70
CA GLY A 216 32.94 37.22 -11.45
C GLY A 216 34.13 37.71 -10.62
N GLN A 217 34.80 38.80 -11.02
CA GLN A 217 36.08 39.24 -10.44
C GLN A 217 36.02 39.71 -8.98
N MET A 218 37.17 39.82 -8.32
CA MET A 218 37.27 40.30 -6.94
C MET A 218 36.96 41.80 -6.89
N GLY A 219 35.92 42.18 -6.15
CA GLY A 219 35.37 43.54 -6.11
C GLY A 219 33.96 43.66 -6.70
N GLY A 220 33.51 42.68 -7.48
CA GLY A 220 32.18 42.64 -8.06
C GLY A 220 31.05 42.25 -7.09
N LEU A 221 29.86 42.82 -7.27
CA LEU A 221 28.62 42.60 -6.53
C LEU A 221 27.86 41.36 -7.06
N SER A 222 26.88 40.87 -6.29
CA SER A 222 26.17 39.64 -6.66
C SER A 222 24.78 39.51 -6.05
N GLY A 223 23.76 39.32 -6.89
CA GLY A 223 22.45 38.82 -6.46
C GLY A 223 22.37 37.30 -6.46
N THR A 224 21.39 36.77 -5.72
CA THR A 224 21.11 35.33 -5.64
C THR A 224 19.63 35.04 -5.83
N THR A 225 19.30 33.92 -6.48
CA THR A 225 17.93 33.39 -6.61
C THR A 225 17.88 31.92 -6.20
N THR A 226 16.69 31.45 -5.81
CA THR A 226 16.43 30.03 -5.59
C THR A 226 15.77 29.41 -6.83
N VAL A 227 16.16 28.19 -7.14
CA VAL A 227 15.53 27.35 -8.17
C VAL A 227 15.08 26.06 -7.50
N THR A 228 13.79 25.78 -7.48
CA THR A 228 13.26 24.50 -6.96
C THR A 228 13.03 23.55 -8.13
N VAL A 229 13.79 22.46 -8.16
CA VAL A 229 13.68 21.39 -9.16
C VAL A 229 12.97 20.21 -8.53
N THR A 230 11.82 19.83 -9.10
CA THR A 230 11.14 18.58 -8.79
C THR A 230 11.49 17.53 -9.83
N LEU A 231 11.87 16.33 -9.39
CA LEU A 231 11.95 15.18 -10.28
C LEU A 231 10.53 14.79 -10.71
N THR A 232 10.34 14.50 -11.99
CA THR A 232 9.08 13.97 -12.52
C THR A 232 9.20 12.47 -12.73
N ASP A 233 8.22 11.75 -12.20
CA ASP A 233 8.14 10.30 -12.09
C ASP A 233 8.37 9.57 -13.43
N VAL A 234 9.21 8.54 -13.39
CA VAL A 234 9.50 7.61 -14.50
C VAL A 234 9.14 6.19 -14.08
N ASN A 235 8.59 5.39 -15.00
CA ASN A 235 8.39 3.96 -14.76
C ASN A 235 9.73 3.22 -14.80
N ASP A 236 10.41 3.14 -13.66
CA ASP A 236 11.64 2.36 -13.47
C ASP A 236 11.48 1.23 -12.43
N ASN A 237 10.44 1.27 -11.57
CA ASN A 237 10.15 0.21 -10.61
C ASN A 237 9.06 -0.78 -11.07
N PRO A 238 9.27 -2.09 -10.88
CA PRO A 238 8.24 -3.10 -11.09
C PRO A 238 7.36 -3.29 -9.84
N PRO A 239 6.06 -3.60 -10.00
CA PRO A 239 5.16 -3.85 -8.88
C PRO A 239 5.60 -5.11 -8.14
N ARG A 240 5.60 -5.09 -6.80
CA ARG A 240 6.05 -6.20 -5.95
C ARG A 240 4.92 -6.79 -5.10
N PHE A 241 4.76 -8.11 -5.14
CA PHE A 241 3.87 -8.78 -4.21
C PHE A 241 4.45 -8.76 -2.80
N THR A 242 3.59 -8.53 -1.81
CA THR A 242 3.99 -8.56 -0.38
C THR A 242 4.31 -9.96 0.13
N HIS A 243 3.91 -11.01 -0.60
CA HIS A 243 4.10 -12.41 -0.27
C HIS A 243 4.35 -13.26 -1.53
N ASP A 244 5.33 -14.18 -1.47
CA ASP A 244 5.63 -15.17 -2.54
C ASP A 244 4.43 -16.08 -2.86
N SER A 245 3.55 -16.28 -1.87
CA SER A 245 2.30 -17.02 -2.05
C SER A 245 1.20 -16.55 -1.11
N TYR A 246 -0.04 -16.69 -1.57
CA TYR A 246 -1.26 -16.44 -0.80
C TYR A 246 -2.10 -17.71 -0.73
N GLN A 247 -2.88 -17.88 0.35
CA GLN A 247 -3.77 -19.02 0.52
C GLN A 247 -5.17 -18.52 0.88
N TYR A 248 -6.17 -18.98 0.13
CA TYR A 248 -7.59 -18.64 0.33
C TYR A 248 -8.42 -19.91 0.38
N THR A 249 -9.54 -19.85 1.10
CA THR A 249 -10.44 -20.97 1.31
C THR A 249 -11.85 -20.55 0.93
N VAL A 250 -12.52 -21.39 0.13
CA VAL A 250 -13.88 -21.15 -0.37
C VAL A 250 -14.71 -22.43 -0.30
N LEU A 251 -15.99 -22.28 0.02
CA LEU A 251 -16.97 -23.36 -0.07
C LEU A 251 -17.15 -23.78 -1.53
N GLU A 252 -17.38 -25.06 -1.82
CA GLU A 252 -17.66 -25.48 -3.21
C GLU A 252 -18.97 -24.90 -3.76
N SER A 253 -19.96 -24.70 -2.88
CA SER A 253 -21.26 -24.07 -3.17
C SER A 253 -21.18 -22.56 -3.44
N LEU A 254 -19.97 -22.00 -3.64
CA LEU A 254 -19.76 -20.60 -3.99
C LEU A 254 -20.41 -20.27 -5.34
N PRO A 255 -21.31 -19.27 -5.42
CA PRO A 255 -21.97 -18.90 -6.67
C PRO A 255 -20.99 -18.38 -7.74
N LEU A 256 -21.32 -18.61 -9.01
CA LEU A 256 -20.58 -18.05 -10.15
C LEU A 256 -20.47 -16.52 -10.06
N GLN A 257 -19.35 -15.97 -10.53
CA GLN A 257 -18.97 -14.55 -10.44
C GLN A 257 -18.80 -14.02 -9.00
N SER A 258 -18.78 -14.88 -7.97
CA SER A 258 -18.33 -14.47 -6.63
C SER A 258 -16.82 -14.18 -6.62
N VAL A 259 -16.42 -13.25 -5.75
CA VAL A 259 -15.00 -13.01 -5.42
C VAL A 259 -14.47 -14.18 -4.61
N VAL A 260 -13.35 -14.75 -5.08
CA VAL A 260 -12.61 -15.86 -4.47
C VAL A 260 -11.45 -15.34 -3.64
N ALA A 261 -10.77 -14.31 -4.13
CA ALA A 261 -9.61 -13.71 -3.48
C ALA A 261 -9.41 -12.25 -3.93
N ARG A 262 -8.70 -11.49 -3.10
CA ARG A 262 -8.15 -10.16 -3.42
C ARG A 262 -6.67 -10.19 -3.07
N ILE A 263 -5.82 -9.85 -4.04
CA ILE A 263 -4.36 -9.80 -3.89
C ILE A 263 -3.85 -8.43 -4.31
N LYS A 264 -2.73 -7.99 -3.73
CA LYS A 264 -2.14 -6.70 -4.05
C LYS A 264 -0.63 -6.82 -4.21
N ALA A 265 -0.14 -6.37 -5.36
CA ALA A 265 1.22 -5.90 -5.51
C ALA A 265 1.28 -4.41 -5.14
N ALA A 266 2.40 -3.97 -4.58
CA ALA A 266 2.68 -2.57 -4.29
C ALA A 266 3.73 -2.08 -5.28
N ASP A 267 3.48 -0.91 -5.86
CA ASP A 267 4.46 -0.15 -6.62
C ASP A 267 4.91 1.07 -5.80
N ILE A 268 6.06 1.65 -6.13
CA ILE A 268 6.65 2.82 -5.45
C ILE A 268 6.73 4.07 -6.33
N ASP A 269 6.52 3.91 -7.64
CA ASP A 269 6.25 4.99 -8.60
C ASP A 269 4.94 5.76 -8.23
N ILE A 270 4.59 6.81 -8.97
CA ILE A 270 3.31 7.55 -8.77
C ILE A 270 2.45 7.71 -10.03
N GLY A 271 1.15 7.90 -9.79
CA GLY A 271 0.17 8.18 -10.85
C GLY A 271 0.07 7.00 -11.83
N SER A 272 0.25 7.28 -13.12
CA SER A 272 0.07 6.32 -14.21
C SER A 272 1.16 5.24 -14.30
N ASN A 273 2.33 5.47 -13.69
CA ASN A 273 3.43 4.52 -13.75
C ASN A 273 3.18 3.34 -12.78
N ALA A 274 2.62 3.66 -11.61
CA ALA A 274 2.13 2.73 -10.58
C ALA A 274 0.76 2.07 -10.89
N GLU A 275 0.21 2.20 -12.10
CA GLU A 275 -1.01 1.46 -12.51
C GLU A 275 -0.67 -0.01 -12.79
N ILE A 276 -1.34 -0.94 -12.09
CA ILE A 276 -1.02 -2.37 -12.11
C ILE A 276 -2.09 -3.17 -12.86
N ASP A 277 -1.69 -3.89 -13.90
CA ASP A 277 -2.52 -4.91 -14.56
C ASP A 277 -2.13 -6.31 -14.06
N TYR A 278 -3.12 -7.10 -13.64
CA TYR A 278 -2.92 -8.46 -13.13
C TYR A 278 -3.38 -9.53 -14.14
N ARG A 279 -2.64 -10.64 -14.26
CA ARG A 279 -2.99 -11.77 -15.14
C ARG A 279 -2.71 -13.14 -14.51
N ILE A 280 -3.65 -14.08 -14.69
CA ILE A 280 -3.42 -15.50 -14.40
C ILE A 280 -2.60 -16.07 -15.56
N MET A 281 -1.39 -16.55 -15.28
CA MET A 281 -0.44 -17.02 -16.29
C MET A 281 -0.49 -18.52 -16.54
N ASP A 282 -0.63 -19.32 -15.47
CA ASP A 282 -0.46 -20.78 -15.52
C ASP A 282 -1.12 -21.46 -14.31
N GLY A 283 -1.14 -22.79 -14.31
CA GLY A 283 -1.71 -23.65 -13.26
C GLY A 283 -3.16 -24.04 -13.55
N ASP A 284 -3.92 -24.35 -12.49
CA ASP A 284 -5.31 -24.82 -12.59
C ASP A 284 -6.31 -23.67 -12.82
N GLY A 285 -5.80 -22.44 -12.94
CA GLY A 285 -6.58 -21.20 -13.01
C GLY A 285 -7.30 -20.92 -14.32
N PRO A 286 -6.64 -21.00 -15.49
CA PRO A 286 -7.19 -20.55 -16.78
C PRO A 286 -8.55 -21.17 -17.12
N GLY A 287 -9.60 -20.35 -17.07
CA GLY A 287 -10.96 -20.77 -17.39
C GLY A 287 -11.70 -21.53 -16.29
N MET A 288 -11.12 -21.68 -15.09
CA MET A 288 -11.87 -21.91 -13.83
C MET A 288 -12.12 -20.59 -13.11
N PHE A 289 -11.12 -19.70 -13.13
CA PHE A 289 -11.14 -18.37 -12.53
C PHE A 289 -10.84 -17.29 -13.57
N ASN A 290 -11.21 -16.06 -13.27
CA ASN A 290 -10.78 -14.85 -13.96
C ASN A 290 -10.16 -13.87 -12.96
N ILE A 291 -9.37 -12.90 -13.42
CA ILE A 291 -8.83 -11.81 -12.61
C ILE A 291 -9.09 -10.46 -13.29
N THR A 292 -9.35 -9.42 -12.51
CA THR A 292 -9.38 -8.02 -13.00
C THR A 292 -8.72 -7.09 -11.97
N THR A 293 -8.10 -6.01 -12.43
CA THR A 293 -7.72 -4.90 -11.55
C THR A 293 -8.96 -4.14 -11.08
N ASP A 294 -9.03 -3.85 -9.79
CA ASP A 294 -9.98 -2.95 -9.15
C ASP A 294 -9.39 -1.52 -9.19
N GLU A 295 -9.97 -0.64 -10.01
CA GLU A 295 -9.33 0.65 -10.38
C GLU A 295 -9.09 1.58 -9.17
N ASP A 296 -10.03 1.61 -8.21
CA ASP A 296 -9.94 2.44 -7.00
C ASP A 296 -8.86 1.95 -6.02
N THR A 297 -8.64 0.62 -5.94
CA THR A 297 -7.78 0.01 -4.93
C THR A 297 -6.46 -0.54 -5.47
N GLN A 298 -6.32 -0.68 -6.79
CA GLN A 298 -5.22 -1.39 -7.48
C GLN A 298 -5.02 -2.84 -7.00
N GLU A 299 -6.10 -3.50 -6.56
CA GLU A 299 -6.10 -4.93 -6.20
C GLU A 299 -6.42 -5.82 -7.41
N GLY A 300 -5.75 -6.96 -7.51
CA GLY A 300 -6.13 -8.05 -8.39
C GLY A 300 -7.26 -8.87 -7.75
N VAL A 301 -8.48 -8.73 -8.27
CA VAL A 301 -9.67 -9.41 -7.74
C VAL A 301 -9.94 -10.66 -8.56
N ILE A 302 -9.96 -11.82 -7.90
CA ILE A 302 -10.15 -13.13 -8.53
C ILE A 302 -11.62 -13.54 -8.42
N PHE A 303 -12.22 -13.92 -9.55
CA PHE A 303 -13.64 -14.30 -9.65
C PHE A 303 -13.82 -15.74 -10.15
N LEU A 304 -14.80 -16.44 -9.60
CA LEU A 304 -15.17 -17.80 -10.02
C LEU A 304 -15.93 -17.81 -11.36
N GLN A 305 -15.46 -18.56 -12.36
CA GLN A 305 -16.10 -18.65 -13.69
C GLN A 305 -16.86 -19.97 -13.95
N LYS A 306 -16.57 -21.02 -13.17
CA LYS A 306 -17.25 -22.33 -13.21
C LYS A 306 -17.54 -22.80 -11.80
N THR A 307 -18.53 -23.68 -11.63
CA THR A 307 -18.82 -24.29 -10.32
C THR A 307 -17.62 -25.07 -9.81
N LEU A 308 -17.43 -25.05 -8.50
CA LEU A 308 -16.50 -25.93 -7.80
C LEU A 308 -17.19 -27.27 -7.48
N ASP A 309 -16.38 -28.26 -7.14
CA ASP A 309 -16.74 -29.67 -6.92
C ASP A 309 -15.57 -30.26 -6.11
N PHE A 310 -15.78 -30.50 -4.82
CA PHE A 310 -14.73 -30.90 -3.87
C PHE A 310 -14.25 -32.33 -4.12
N GLU A 311 -15.17 -33.24 -4.41
CA GLU A 311 -14.94 -34.64 -4.78
C GLU A 311 -14.01 -34.77 -6.00
N THR A 312 -14.13 -33.84 -6.96
CA THR A 312 -13.33 -33.81 -8.18
C THR A 312 -12.01 -33.04 -7.99
N ILE A 313 -12.03 -31.79 -7.48
CA ILE A 313 -10.81 -30.99 -7.22
C ILE A 313 -10.97 -30.13 -5.94
N ASN A 314 -10.35 -30.59 -4.85
CA ASN A 314 -10.34 -29.88 -3.56
C ASN A 314 -9.31 -28.74 -3.43
N SER A 315 -8.40 -28.53 -4.39
CA SER A 315 -7.56 -27.32 -4.40
C SER A 315 -6.98 -26.99 -5.77
N PHE A 316 -6.80 -25.70 -6.02
CA PHE A 316 -6.30 -25.11 -7.26
C PHE A 316 -5.05 -24.28 -6.98
N ALA A 317 -4.02 -24.42 -7.82
CA ALA A 317 -2.83 -23.57 -7.81
C ALA A 317 -2.88 -22.59 -8.99
N LEU A 318 -2.91 -21.29 -8.68
CA LEU A 318 -2.91 -20.20 -9.66
C LEU A 318 -1.53 -19.55 -9.67
N LYS A 319 -0.84 -19.49 -10.82
CA LYS A 319 0.30 -18.58 -10.98
C LYS A 319 -0.19 -17.25 -11.51
N ILE A 320 0.10 -16.16 -10.79
CA ILE A 320 -0.38 -14.82 -11.11
C ILE A 320 0.79 -13.87 -11.27
N GLU A 321 0.70 -13.00 -12.27
CA GLU A 321 1.67 -11.94 -12.56
C GLU A 321 0.99 -10.58 -12.40
N ALA A 322 1.72 -9.63 -11.81
CA ALA A 322 1.40 -8.20 -11.82
C ALA A 322 2.38 -7.51 -12.78
N THR A 323 1.90 -6.58 -13.61
CA THR A 323 2.72 -5.82 -14.58
C THR A 323 2.33 -4.35 -14.53
N ASN A 324 3.27 -3.41 -14.66
CA ASN A 324 2.89 -2.01 -14.87
C ASN A 324 2.13 -1.89 -16.20
N ARG A 325 1.10 -1.04 -16.23
CA ARG A 325 0.34 -0.74 -17.45
C ARG A 325 1.14 0.10 -18.46
N ASN A 326 1.92 1.05 -17.95
CA ASN A 326 2.55 2.12 -18.74
C ASN A 326 4.08 2.02 -18.73
N ILE A 327 4.62 0.91 -19.24
CA ILE A 327 6.08 0.66 -19.31
C ILE A 327 6.72 1.49 -20.43
N ASP A 328 7.73 2.32 -20.11
CA ASP A 328 8.54 2.99 -21.14
C ASP A 328 9.62 2.05 -21.70
N SER A 329 9.58 1.93 -23.03
CA SER A 329 10.60 1.35 -23.89
C SER A 329 12.07 1.65 -23.53
N ASN A 330 12.38 2.83 -23.00
CA ASN A 330 13.75 3.21 -22.62
C ASN A 330 14.26 2.42 -21.40
N PHE A 331 13.36 2.09 -20.47
CA PHE A 331 13.70 1.53 -19.15
C PHE A 331 13.60 -0.01 -19.11
N LEU A 332 13.06 -0.63 -20.17
CA LEU A 332 13.01 -2.10 -20.42
C LEU A 332 14.34 -2.86 -20.21
N SER A 333 15.48 -2.17 -20.11
CA SER A 333 16.79 -2.77 -19.83
C SER A 333 17.10 -2.95 -18.34
N LEU A 334 16.36 -2.31 -17.43
CA LEU A 334 16.56 -2.39 -15.98
C LEU A 334 16.03 -3.69 -15.37
N GLY A 335 14.94 -4.24 -15.92
CA GLY A 335 14.40 -5.53 -15.47
C GLY A 335 13.10 -5.93 -16.16
N PRO A 336 12.50 -7.07 -15.77
CA PRO A 336 11.10 -7.31 -16.03
C PRO A 336 10.27 -6.32 -15.21
N PHE A 337 9.41 -5.57 -15.90
CA PHE A 337 8.38 -4.70 -15.31
C PHE A 337 7.18 -5.52 -14.81
N SER A 338 7.50 -6.58 -14.08
CA SER A 338 6.56 -7.55 -13.55
C SER A 338 7.13 -8.37 -12.40
N ASP A 339 6.21 -8.91 -11.61
CA ASP A 339 6.48 -9.84 -10.50
C ASP A 339 5.44 -10.97 -10.50
N THR A 340 5.76 -12.12 -9.92
CA THR A 340 4.86 -13.29 -9.93
C THR A 340 4.71 -13.96 -8.57
N THR A 341 3.45 -14.16 -8.15
CA THR A 341 3.08 -14.85 -6.91
C THR A 341 2.29 -16.14 -7.21
N SER A 342 2.24 -17.05 -6.24
CA SER A 342 1.43 -18.27 -6.29
C SER A 342 0.21 -18.15 -5.37
N VAL A 343 -1.00 -18.19 -5.92
CA VAL A 343 -2.24 -18.20 -5.11
C VAL A 343 -2.79 -19.62 -5.06
N LYS A 344 -2.89 -20.19 -3.86
CA LYS A 344 -3.56 -21.47 -3.62
C LYS A 344 -4.99 -21.21 -3.15
N VAL A 345 -5.96 -21.77 -3.86
CA VAL A 345 -7.37 -21.80 -3.45
C VAL A 345 -7.68 -23.22 -2.96
N THR A 346 -8.07 -23.37 -1.70
CA THR A 346 -8.59 -24.64 -1.15
C THR A 346 -10.12 -24.62 -1.15
N VAL A 347 -10.73 -25.69 -1.62
CA VAL A 347 -12.18 -25.88 -1.56
C VAL A 347 -12.54 -26.54 -0.23
N GLU A 348 -13.64 -26.09 0.38
CA GLU A 348 -14.30 -26.74 1.52
C GLU A 348 -15.58 -27.47 1.06
N ASP A 349 -15.67 -28.74 1.48
CA ASP A 349 -16.79 -29.70 1.44
C ASP A 349 -18.09 -29.10 2.03
N VAL A 350 -19.22 -29.27 1.33
CA VAL A 350 -20.55 -28.79 1.75
C VAL A 350 -21.67 -29.81 1.50
N ASN A 351 -21.59 -31.00 2.12
CA ASN A 351 -22.68 -32.01 2.26
C ASN A 351 -23.81 -31.90 1.21
N GLU A 352 -23.58 -32.46 0.03
CA GLU A 352 -24.54 -32.60 -1.06
C GLU A 352 -25.72 -33.54 -0.73
N PRO A 353 -26.80 -33.54 -1.54
CA PRO A 353 -27.86 -34.54 -1.48
C PRO A 353 -27.54 -35.79 -2.34
N PRO A 354 -28.01 -37.00 -1.97
CA PRO A 354 -27.76 -38.22 -2.75
C PRO A 354 -28.19 -38.14 -4.23
N ILE A 355 -27.24 -38.29 -5.14
CA ILE A 355 -27.44 -38.28 -6.60
C ILE A 355 -27.67 -39.68 -7.17
N PHE A 356 -28.66 -39.81 -8.05
CA PHE A 356 -28.98 -41.08 -8.73
C PHE A 356 -27.91 -41.44 -9.78
N SER A 357 -27.35 -42.66 -9.68
CA SER A 357 -26.28 -43.15 -10.55
C SER A 357 -26.74 -43.41 -12.00
N SER A 358 -28.05 -43.34 -12.27
CA SER A 358 -28.62 -43.31 -13.63
C SER A 358 -29.87 -42.40 -13.66
N PRO A 359 -29.84 -41.26 -14.39
CA PRO A 359 -30.91 -40.25 -14.29
C PRO A 359 -32.21 -40.62 -15.00
N LEU A 360 -32.19 -41.57 -15.95
CA LEU A 360 -33.37 -42.04 -16.68
C LEU A 360 -33.34 -43.57 -16.82
N SER A 361 -34.15 -44.26 -16.04
CA SER A 361 -34.36 -45.71 -16.15
C SER A 361 -35.75 -45.99 -16.71
N GLN A 362 -35.89 -46.06 -18.05
CA GLN A 362 -37.12 -46.57 -18.67
C GLN A 362 -37.19 -48.08 -18.43
N MET A 363 -37.96 -48.49 -17.43
CA MET A 363 -38.18 -49.90 -17.10
C MET A 363 -39.42 -50.44 -17.83
N VAL A 364 -39.34 -51.68 -18.29
CA VAL A 364 -40.43 -52.37 -19.00
C VAL A 364 -40.95 -53.50 -18.14
N VAL A 365 -42.27 -53.58 -18.00
CA VAL A 365 -42.99 -54.61 -17.25
C VAL A 365 -44.16 -55.10 -18.10
N SER A 366 -44.48 -56.40 -18.02
CA SER A 366 -45.67 -56.96 -18.67
C SER A 366 -46.91 -56.69 -17.81
N GLU A 367 -48.08 -56.51 -18.42
CA GLU A 367 -49.34 -56.42 -17.68
C GLU A 367 -49.72 -57.71 -16.94
N ASP A 368 -49.33 -58.87 -17.49
CA ASP A 368 -49.40 -60.18 -16.84
C ASP A 368 -48.45 -60.32 -15.61
N ALA A 369 -47.69 -59.27 -15.27
CA ALA A 369 -46.79 -59.28 -14.11
C ALA A 369 -47.56 -59.37 -12.80
N LYS A 370 -47.54 -60.58 -12.21
CA LYS A 370 -48.08 -60.88 -10.88
C LYS A 370 -47.58 -59.87 -9.84
N MET A 371 -48.42 -59.54 -8.86
CA MET A 371 -48.03 -58.69 -7.73
C MET A 371 -46.75 -59.23 -7.07
N GLY A 372 -45.81 -58.33 -6.76
CA GLY A 372 -44.48 -58.66 -6.25
C GLY A 372 -43.42 -58.93 -7.34
N THR A 373 -43.75 -58.79 -8.62
CA THR A 373 -42.76 -58.92 -9.71
C THR A 373 -41.76 -57.76 -9.63
N SER A 374 -40.47 -58.09 -9.51
CA SER A 374 -39.38 -57.11 -9.58
C SER A 374 -39.25 -56.56 -11.00
N ILE A 375 -39.37 -55.25 -11.14
CA ILE A 375 -39.32 -54.52 -12.42
C ILE A 375 -37.88 -54.09 -12.74
N GLY A 376 -37.14 -53.66 -11.72
CA GLY A 376 -35.76 -53.20 -11.84
C GLY A 376 -35.26 -52.63 -10.52
N ARG A 377 -34.09 -51.98 -10.54
CA ARG A 377 -33.48 -51.32 -9.39
C ARG A 377 -33.03 -49.92 -9.78
N VAL A 378 -33.31 -48.93 -8.94
CA VAL A 378 -32.58 -47.65 -8.94
C VAL A 378 -31.45 -47.69 -7.93
N SER A 379 -30.37 -46.95 -8.21
CA SER A 379 -29.27 -46.74 -7.28
C SER A 379 -28.96 -45.25 -7.21
N ALA A 380 -28.59 -44.80 -6.02
CA ALA A 380 -28.07 -43.48 -5.77
C ALA A 380 -26.82 -43.61 -4.88
N HIS A 381 -26.01 -42.57 -4.87
CA HIS A 381 -24.82 -42.42 -4.06
C HIS A 381 -24.74 -40.99 -3.55
N ASP A 382 -24.06 -40.83 -2.42
CA ASP A 382 -23.83 -39.59 -1.69
C ASP A 382 -22.43 -39.12 -2.15
N PRO A 383 -22.25 -37.94 -2.76
CA PRO A 383 -20.95 -37.51 -3.28
C PRO A 383 -19.86 -37.53 -2.20
N ASP A 384 -20.18 -36.92 -1.07
CA ASP A 384 -19.33 -36.68 0.10
C ASP A 384 -18.95 -37.99 0.84
N SER A 385 -19.78 -39.02 0.69
CA SER A 385 -19.70 -40.23 1.51
C SER A 385 -20.12 -41.50 0.74
N LEU A 386 -19.09 -42.14 0.17
CA LEU A 386 -19.14 -43.44 -0.53
C LEU A 386 -19.80 -44.60 0.24
N ASN A 387 -20.12 -44.44 1.54
CA ASN A 387 -20.78 -45.45 2.39
C ASN A 387 -22.04 -44.94 3.10
N SER A 388 -22.60 -43.79 2.69
CA SER A 388 -23.86 -43.29 3.24
C SER A 388 -25.02 -44.25 2.97
N ALA A 389 -25.81 -44.51 4.02
CA ALA A 389 -26.86 -45.53 3.99
C ALA A 389 -28.13 -44.96 3.33
N ILE A 390 -28.18 -44.89 2.01
CA ILE A 390 -29.31 -44.25 1.31
C ILE A 390 -30.61 -45.04 1.45
N ARG A 391 -31.72 -44.32 1.60
CA ARG A 391 -33.10 -44.83 1.57
C ARG A 391 -33.87 -44.35 0.35
N TYR A 392 -34.66 -45.26 -0.24
CA TYR A 392 -35.47 -45.00 -1.41
C TYR A 392 -36.97 -44.91 -1.06
N SER A 393 -37.70 -43.99 -1.71
CA SER A 393 -39.15 -43.88 -1.59
C SER A 393 -39.80 -43.36 -2.87
N ILE A 394 -41.01 -43.84 -3.21
CA ILE A 394 -41.80 -43.36 -4.36
C ILE A 394 -42.64 -42.16 -3.92
N ASP A 395 -42.62 -41.09 -4.72
CA ASP A 395 -43.56 -39.97 -4.56
C ASP A 395 -45.00 -40.45 -4.82
N ARG A 396 -45.83 -40.36 -3.77
CA ARG A 396 -47.23 -40.78 -3.82
C ARG A 396 -48.15 -39.78 -4.52
N ASN A 397 -47.63 -38.62 -4.96
CA ASN A 397 -48.32 -37.80 -5.97
C ASN A 397 -48.20 -38.40 -7.38
N THR A 398 -47.14 -39.15 -7.67
CA THR A 398 -46.95 -39.84 -8.96
C THR A 398 -47.54 -41.25 -8.99
N ASP A 399 -47.58 -41.93 -7.84
CA ASP A 399 -48.23 -43.23 -7.66
C ASP A 399 -49.41 -43.15 -6.66
N LEU A 400 -50.41 -42.32 -6.99
CA LEU A 400 -51.61 -42.08 -6.19
C LEU A 400 -52.34 -43.39 -5.84
N GLU A 401 -52.46 -44.26 -6.84
CA GLU A 401 -53.18 -45.53 -6.75
C GLU A 401 -52.35 -46.67 -6.14
N ARG A 402 -51.05 -46.47 -5.91
CA ARG A 402 -50.12 -47.48 -5.34
C ARG A 402 -50.02 -48.73 -6.21
N PHE A 403 -49.80 -48.53 -7.50
CA PHE A 403 -49.45 -49.60 -8.43
C PHE A 403 -48.05 -50.17 -8.15
N PHE A 404 -47.17 -49.43 -7.48
CA PHE A 404 -45.78 -49.82 -7.27
C PHE A 404 -45.30 -49.68 -5.81
N ASN A 405 -44.31 -50.50 -5.48
CA ASN A 405 -43.55 -50.40 -4.25
C ASN A 405 -42.05 -50.39 -4.56
N VAL A 406 -41.27 -49.63 -3.79
CA VAL A 406 -39.81 -49.67 -3.81
C VAL A 406 -39.32 -50.22 -2.48
N ASP A 407 -38.33 -51.12 -2.52
CA ASP A 407 -37.64 -51.54 -1.32
C ASP A 407 -36.73 -50.42 -0.81
N ALA A 408 -36.92 -50.04 0.45
CA ALA A 408 -36.35 -48.83 1.01
C ALA A 408 -34.82 -48.89 1.21
N LEU A 409 -34.18 -50.06 1.14
CA LEU A 409 -32.74 -50.21 1.35
C LEU A 409 -31.99 -50.62 0.07
N SER A 410 -32.64 -51.39 -0.80
CA SER A 410 -32.02 -51.96 -2.00
C SER A 410 -32.45 -51.29 -3.31
N GLY A 411 -33.39 -50.34 -3.28
CA GLY A 411 -33.84 -49.59 -4.45
C GLY A 411 -34.61 -50.42 -5.50
N VAL A 412 -34.98 -51.66 -5.16
CA VAL A 412 -35.70 -52.57 -6.05
C VAL A 412 -37.17 -52.15 -6.17
N ILE A 413 -37.64 -51.93 -7.39
CA ILE A 413 -39.03 -51.56 -7.69
C ILE A 413 -39.82 -52.82 -8.04
N SER A 414 -41.04 -52.95 -7.51
CA SER A 414 -41.92 -54.10 -7.71
C SER A 414 -43.38 -53.69 -7.92
N THR A 415 -44.14 -54.52 -8.64
CA THR A 415 -45.60 -54.36 -8.79
C THR A 415 -46.30 -54.56 -7.44
N ALA A 416 -47.18 -53.64 -7.06
CA ALA A 416 -48.01 -53.71 -5.85
C ALA A 416 -49.50 -53.99 -6.16
N LYS A 417 -49.92 -53.79 -7.41
CA LYS A 417 -51.22 -54.14 -7.99
C LYS A 417 -51.01 -54.92 -9.31
N PRO A 418 -52.06 -55.57 -9.86
CA PRO A 418 -52.11 -55.87 -11.29
C PRO A 418 -51.94 -54.59 -12.12
N LEU A 419 -51.37 -54.73 -13.31
CA LEU A 419 -51.27 -53.65 -14.30
C LEU A 419 -52.24 -53.95 -15.46
N ASP A 420 -52.66 -52.90 -16.14
CA ASP A 420 -53.59 -52.94 -17.27
C ASP A 420 -53.12 -51.88 -18.27
N ARG A 421 -52.61 -52.32 -19.43
CA ARG A 421 -51.97 -51.44 -20.42
C ARG A 421 -52.98 -50.60 -21.20
N GLU A 422 -54.21 -51.10 -21.35
CA GLU A 422 -55.31 -50.39 -21.98
C GLU A 422 -55.87 -49.29 -21.05
N ALA A 423 -55.83 -49.50 -19.73
CA ALA A 423 -56.15 -48.48 -18.73
C ALA A 423 -55.01 -47.44 -18.57
N ASN A 424 -53.74 -47.88 -18.49
CA ASN A 424 -52.60 -46.98 -18.56
C ASN A 424 -51.35 -47.64 -19.17
N SER A 425 -50.91 -47.14 -20.33
CA SER A 425 -49.74 -47.66 -21.04
C SER A 425 -48.39 -47.13 -20.52
N VAL A 426 -48.36 -46.05 -19.72
CA VAL A 426 -47.12 -45.47 -19.17
C VAL A 426 -47.33 -44.96 -17.75
N HIS A 427 -46.61 -45.52 -16.78
CA HIS A 427 -46.59 -45.01 -15.40
C HIS A 427 -45.35 -44.14 -15.17
N ASN A 428 -45.55 -42.83 -15.04
CA ASN A 428 -44.51 -41.89 -14.62
C ASN A 428 -44.34 -42.00 -13.10
N LEU A 429 -43.15 -42.38 -12.64
CA LEU A 429 -42.85 -42.57 -11.21
C LEU A 429 -41.67 -41.68 -10.80
N THR A 430 -41.88 -40.78 -9.85
CA THR A 430 -40.78 -40.04 -9.19
C THR A 430 -40.32 -40.80 -7.96
N ILE A 431 -39.02 -40.92 -7.79
CA ILE A 431 -38.40 -41.64 -6.67
C ILE A 431 -37.41 -40.69 -5.98
N PHE A 432 -37.51 -40.57 -4.66
CA PHE A 432 -36.57 -39.84 -3.84
C PHE A 432 -35.55 -40.80 -3.22
N ALA A 433 -34.27 -40.41 -3.28
CA ALA A 433 -33.20 -40.95 -2.46
C ALA A 433 -32.95 -39.97 -1.29
N ILE A 434 -32.74 -40.49 -0.08
CA ILE A 434 -32.47 -39.69 1.13
C ILE A 434 -31.36 -40.39 1.94
N GLU A 435 -30.37 -39.62 2.40
CA GLU A 435 -29.29 -40.08 3.29
C GLU A 435 -29.88 -40.57 4.63
N SER A 436 -29.73 -41.87 4.97
CA SER A 436 -30.18 -42.36 6.28
C SER A 436 -29.14 -42.06 7.34
N ARG A 437 -29.25 -40.86 7.91
CA ARG A 437 -28.56 -40.52 9.16
C ARG A 437 -28.78 -41.64 10.15
N LYS A 438 -27.69 -42.28 10.59
CA LYS A 438 -27.72 -43.20 11.73
C LYS A 438 -28.06 -42.38 12.97
N PHE A 439 -29.35 -42.22 13.25
CA PHE A 439 -29.82 -41.69 14.51
C PHE A 439 -29.48 -42.70 15.61
N PRO A 440 -28.53 -42.43 16.53
CA PRO A 440 -28.52 -43.17 17.77
C PRO A 440 -29.80 -42.81 18.54
N CYS A 441 -30.58 -43.80 18.98
CA CYS A 441 -31.52 -43.59 20.11
C CYS A 441 -30.73 -43.39 21.41
N SER A 442 -29.91 -42.33 21.46
CA SER A 442 -28.98 -42.03 22.55
C SER A 442 -29.77 -41.74 23.83
N MET A 443 -29.74 -42.70 24.75
CA MET A 443 -30.30 -42.49 26.07
C MET A 443 -29.35 -41.63 26.92
N SER A 444 -29.92 -40.59 27.53
CA SER A 444 -29.36 -39.87 28.68
C SER A 444 -28.05 -39.10 28.44
N GLN A 445 -28.18 -37.86 27.93
CA GLN A 445 -27.39 -36.74 28.46
C GLN A 445 -28.06 -35.37 28.26
N SER A 446 -28.85 -34.97 29.26
CA SER A 446 -28.96 -33.60 29.84
C SER A 446 -28.96 -32.33 28.95
N LYS A 447 -29.30 -32.40 27.65
CA LYS A 447 -29.67 -31.22 26.84
C LYS A 447 -30.96 -31.48 26.04
N PRO A 448 -31.83 -30.47 25.83
CA PRO A 448 -32.95 -30.58 24.91
C PRO A 448 -32.43 -30.51 23.47
N LEU A 449 -32.09 -31.68 22.90
CA LEU A 449 -31.72 -31.79 21.50
C LEU A 449 -32.95 -31.49 20.61
N ILE A 450 -32.86 -30.41 19.83
CA ILE A 450 -33.89 -29.98 18.86
C ILE A 450 -33.72 -30.82 17.58
N ASN A 451 -34.18 -32.07 17.65
CA ASN A 451 -34.05 -33.01 16.53
C ASN A 451 -35.11 -32.74 15.46
N MET A 452 -34.70 -32.61 14.20
CA MET A 452 -35.59 -32.58 13.05
C MET A 452 -36.24 -33.96 12.86
N ILE A 453 -37.54 -33.97 12.53
CA ILE A 453 -38.34 -35.19 12.33
C ILE A 453 -38.63 -35.42 10.85
N GLN A 454 -39.04 -34.35 10.17
CA GLN A 454 -39.55 -34.38 8.80
C GLN A 454 -39.48 -32.96 8.23
N THR A 455 -38.99 -32.83 7.00
CA THR A 455 -39.22 -31.64 6.18
C THR A 455 -40.49 -31.83 5.37
N ILE A 456 -41.32 -30.79 5.31
CA ILE A 456 -42.52 -30.69 4.48
C ILE A 456 -42.29 -29.60 3.42
N SER A 457 -42.92 -29.75 2.26
CA SER A 457 -42.95 -28.74 1.21
C SER A 457 -44.39 -28.45 0.81
N ALA A 458 -44.56 -27.33 0.11
CA ALA A 458 -45.79 -26.94 -0.56
C ALA A 458 -45.43 -26.49 -1.98
N VAL A 459 -46.36 -26.73 -2.89
CA VAL A 459 -46.22 -26.49 -4.33
C VAL A 459 -47.57 -25.96 -4.78
N ASP A 460 -47.59 -24.79 -5.42
CA ASP A 460 -48.80 -24.33 -6.07
C ASP A 460 -49.08 -25.20 -7.31
N LYS A 461 -50.35 -25.40 -7.63
CA LYS A 461 -50.76 -26.17 -8.82
C LYS A 461 -51.08 -25.29 -10.02
N ASP A 462 -51.30 -24.00 -9.79
CA ASP A 462 -51.70 -23.05 -10.82
C ASP A 462 -50.49 -22.22 -11.34
N GLU A 463 -49.32 -22.33 -10.68
CA GLU A 463 -48.04 -21.69 -11.04
C GLU A 463 -46.87 -22.68 -11.21
N PRO A 464 -45.76 -22.30 -11.90
CA PRO A 464 -44.55 -23.12 -11.98
C PRO A 464 -43.84 -23.28 -10.61
N PRO A 465 -42.90 -24.25 -10.46
CA PRO A 465 -42.25 -24.56 -9.18
C PRO A 465 -41.51 -23.41 -8.47
N ASN A 466 -41.18 -22.34 -9.21
CA ASN A 466 -40.50 -21.14 -8.72
C ASN A 466 -41.48 -19.96 -8.49
N GLY A 467 -42.78 -20.25 -8.32
CA GLY A 467 -43.83 -19.27 -8.08
C GLY A 467 -43.79 -18.63 -6.69
N HIS A 468 -44.95 -18.21 -6.18
CA HIS A 468 -45.05 -17.53 -4.89
C HIS A 468 -44.47 -18.33 -3.70
N ARG A 469 -44.07 -17.60 -2.64
CA ARG A 469 -43.46 -18.15 -1.43
C ARG A 469 -44.52 -18.60 -0.43
N PHE A 470 -44.33 -19.79 0.15
CA PHE A 470 -45.15 -20.30 1.24
C PHE A 470 -44.64 -19.92 2.63
N TYR A 471 -45.57 -19.64 3.53
CA TYR A 471 -45.37 -19.51 4.97
C TYR A 471 -46.00 -20.67 5.71
N TYR A 472 -45.34 -21.11 6.79
CA TYR A 472 -45.69 -22.32 7.53
C TYR A 472 -45.85 -22.04 9.02
N ALA A 473 -46.93 -22.56 9.63
CA ALA A 473 -47.20 -22.44 11.06
C ALA A 473 -47.84 -23.70 11.63
N LEU A 474 -47.72 -23.92 12.95
CA LEU A 474 -48.54 -24.91 13.66
C LEU A 474 -49.85 -24.24 14.09
N ALA A 475 -50.99 -24.81 13.72
CA ALA A 475 -52.30 -24.26 14.08
C ALA A 475 -52.58 -24.45 15.58
N GLU A 476 -53.34 -23.53 16.17
CA GLU A 476 -53.76 -23.64 17.56
C GLU A 476 -54.71 -24.83 17.78
N PRO A 477 -54.66 -25.50 18.96
CA PRO A 477 -53.85 -25.17 20.14
C PRO A 477 -52.39 -25.65 20.07
N VAL A 478 -51.95 -26.28 18.98
CA VAL A 478 -50.66 -26.99 18.92
C VAL A 478 -49.43 -26.07 18.84
N ALA A 479 -49.61 -24.79 18.48
CA ALA A 479 -48.56 -23.77 18.62
C ALA A 479 -47.95 -23.69 20.04
N THR A 480 -48.79 -23.85 21.07
CA THR A 480 -48.38 -23.81 22.49
C THR A 480 -47.69 -25.09 22.97
N ASN A 481 -47.61 -26.13 22.14
CA ASN A 481 -47.15 -27.45 22.56
C ASN A 481 -45.64 -27.46 22.85
N LEU A 482 -45.26 -27.95 24.03
CA LEU A 482 -43.88 -28.07 24.51
C LEU A 482 -43.09 -29.24 23.86
N ASN A 483 -43.73 -30.04 23.01
CA ASN A 483 -43.10 -31.22 22.41
C ASN A 483 -42.50 -30.95 21.02
N PHE A 484 -43.04 -30.02 20.23
CA PHE A 484 -42.68 -29.81 18.83
C PHE A 484 -42.65 -28.33 18.44
N THR A 485 -41.86 -28.01 17.43
CA THR A 485 -41.77 -26.71 16.77
C THR A 485 -41.69 -26.90 15.25
N LEU A 486 -41.84 -25.80 14.51
CA LEU A 486 -41.63 -25.75 13.07
C LEU A 486 -40.63 -24.63 12.76
N ARG A 487 -39.79 -24.84 11.74
CA ARG A 487 -38.85 -23.87 11.19
C ARG A 487 -39.07 -23.74 9.68
N ASP A 488 -39.44 -22.55 9.21
CA ASP A 488 -39.37 -22.19 7.79
C ASP A 488 -37.90 -22.21 7.33
N ASN A 489 -37.61 -22.95 6.25
CA ASN A 489 -36.26 -23.09 5.69
C ASN A 489 -35.97 -22.01 4.62
N LYS A 490 -36.97 -21.19 4.23
CA LYS A 490 -36.93 -20.11 3.22
C LYS A 490 -36.81 -20.56 1.75
N ASP A 491 -36.91 -21.86 1.50
CA ASP A 491 -36.74 -22.56 0.21
C ASP A 491 -38.06 -23.18 -0.29
N ASN A 492 -39.21 -22.62 0.12
CA ASN A 492 -40.54 -23.24 0.02
C ASN A 492 -40.68 -24.60 0.74
N THR A 493 -39.79 -24.91 1.68
CA THR A 493 -39.94 -26.03 2.64
C THR A 493 -39.96 -25.55 4.10
N ALA A 494 -40.44 -26.40 5.00
CA ALA A 494 -40.33 -26.21 6.44
C ALA A 494 -39.98 -27.50 7.16
N SER A 495 -39.08 -27.39 8.14
CA SER A 495 -38.65 -28.50 8.99
C SER A 495 -39.46 -28.55 10.27
N ILE A 496 -40.02 -29.70 10.60
CA ILE A 496 -40.70 -29.95 11.88
C ILE A 496 -39.68 -30.57 12.83
N LEU A 497 -39.47 -29.94 13.99
CA LEU A 497 -38.47 -30.34 14.98
C LEU A 497 -39.10 -30.64 16.34
N THR A 498 -38.42 -31.43 17.13
CA THR A 498 -38.75 -31.66 18.54
C THR A 498 -38.29 -30.48 19.41
N LYS A 499 -39.09 -30.11 20.43
CA LYS A 499 -38.69 -29.16 21.49
C LYS A 499 -38.10 -29.87 22.72
N ARG A 500 -38.29 -31.21 22.83
CA ARG A 500 -37.80 -32.05 23.93
C ARG A 500 -37.34 -33.42 23.42
N GLY A 501 -36.43 -34.07 24.15
CA GLY A 501 -36.10 -35.48 23.95
C GLY A 501 -37.03 -36.44 24.73
N GLY A 502 -36.69 -37.73 24.69
CA GLY A 502 -37.22 -38.72 25.65
C GLY A 502 -38.69 -39.16 25.44
N PHE A 503 -39.22 -39.10 24.21
CA PHE A 503 -40.58 -39.55 23.91
C PHE A 503 -40.82 -41.02 24.24
N ARG A 504 -41.64 -41.31 25.27
CA ARG A 504 -42.03 -42.68 25.62
C ARG A 504 -43.33 -43.06 24.91
N ARG A 505 -43.31 -44.20 24.18
CA ARG A 505 -44.50 -44.79 23.53
C ARG A 505 -45.69 -45.01 24.50
N ARG A 506 -45.40 -45.22 25.79
CA ARG A 506 -46.39 -45.36 26.87
C ARG A 506 -47.04 -44.06 27.32
N GLU A 507 -46.42 -42.89 27.10
CA GLU A 507 -47.02 -41.59 27.42
C GLU A 507 -48.03 -41.19 26.35
N GLN A 508 -47.58 -41.16 25.10
CA GLN A 508 -48.44 -40.86 23.95
C GLN A 508 -47.86 -41.53 22.69
N PRO A 509 -48.57 -42.50 22.07
CA PRO A 509 -48.06 -43.25 20.93
C PRO A 509 -48.20 -42.50 19.59
N VAL A 510 -49.08 -41.50 19.51
CA VAL A 510 -49.28 -40.66 18.31
C VAL A 510 -49.57 -39.22 18.71
N TYR A 511 -48.84 -38.28 18.10
CA TYR A 511 -49.11 -36.84 18.14
C TYR A 511 -49.69 -36.39 16.80
N ARG A 512 -50.62 -35.43 16.83
CA ARG A 512 -51.25 -34.85 15.63
C ARG A 512 -50.84 -33.38 15.49
N LEU A 513 -50.14 -33.16 14.38
CA LEU A 513 -49.50 -32.00 13.77
C LEU A 513 -50.35 -31.13 12.83
N PRO A 514 -51.37 -30.34 13.23
CA PRO A 514 -52.05 -29.48 12.26
C PRO A 514 -51.10 -28.36 11.83
N VAL A 515 -50.61 -28.43 10.59
CA VAL A 515 -49.78 -27.42 9.96
C VAL A 515 -50.66 -26.56 9.06
N LEU A 516 -50.66 -25.26 9.31
CA LEU A 516 -51.21 -24.23 8.43
C LEU A 516 -50.11 -23.83 7.44
N ILE A 517 -50.48 -23.80 6.16
CA ILE A 517 -49.67 -23.32 5.04
C ILE A 517 -50.42 -22.15 4.43
N VAL A 518 -49.73 -21.03 4.18
CA VAL A 518 -50.29 -19.80 3.61
C VAL A 518 -49.41 -19.34 2.47
N ASP A 519 -50.01 -19.01 1.33
CA ASP A 519 -49.30 -18.43 0.19
C ASP A 519 -49.07 -16.91 0.35
N SER A 520 -48.09 -16.35 -0.37
CA SER A 520 -47.77 -14.92 -0.41
C SER A 520 -48.41 -14.14 -1.57
N GLY A 521 -49.13 -14.81 -2.47
CA GLY A 521 -49.93 -14.20 -3.52
C GLY A 521 -51.09 -13.33 -3.00
N SER A 522 -51.84 -12.73 -3.92
CA SER A 522 -52.94 -11.81 -3.61
C SER A 522 -54.17 -12.10 -4.46
N PRO A 523 -55.28 -12.64 -3.89
CA PRO A 523 -55.49 -12.91 -2.47
C PRO A 523 -54.71 -14.13 -1.95
N ALA A 524 -54.15 -14.02 -0.74
CA ALA A 524 -53.42 -15.10 -0.09
C ALA A 524 -54.35 -16.29 0.22
N LEU A 525 -54.04 -17.45 -0.36
CA LEU A 525 -54.73 -18.71 -0.08
C LEU A 525 -54.07 -19.45 1.09
N SER A 526 -54.83 -20.30 1.78
CA SER A 526 -54.29 -21.12 2.87
C SER A 526 -54.92 -22.51 2.94
N SER A 527 -54.14 -23.46 3.44
CA SER A 527 -54.51 -24.87 3.61
C SER A 527 -54.00 -25.39 4.95
N THR A 528 -54.76 -26.26 5.61
CA THR A 528 -54.34 -26.89 6.87
C THR A 528 -54.34 -28.40 6.72
N ASN A 529 -53.18 -29.04 6.94
CA ASN A 529 -53.02 -30.50 6.86
C ASN A 529 -52.46 -31.04 8.18
N THR A 530 -52.84 -32.25 8.58
CA THR A 530 -52.49 -32.82 9.89
C THR A 530 -51.45 -33.94 9.78
N LEU A 531 -50.17 -33.60 10.00
CA LEU A 531 -49.11 -34.60 10.13
C LEU A 531 -49.37 -35.49 11.36
N SER A 532 -49.07 -36.78 11.28
CA SER A 532 -49.26 -37.73 12.40
C SER A 532 -47.93 -38.37 12.80
N VAL A 533 -47.28 -37.82 13.83
CA VAL A 533 -45.99 -38.31 14.35
C VAL A 533 -46.26 -39.49 15.29
N ARG A 534 -45.74 -40.68 14.97
CA ARG A 534 -45.92 -41.92 15.76
C ARG A 534 -44.64 -42.24 16.54
N VAL A 535 -44.79 -42.53 17.83
CA VAL A 535 -43.68 -42.97 18.70
C VAL A 535 -43.57 -44.49 18.63
N CYS A 536 -42.36 -44.99 18.36
CA CYS A 536 -42.07 -46.41 18.18
C CYS A 536 -40.93 -46.83 19.12
N GLU A 537 -40.69 -48.13 19.26
CA GLU A 537 -39.59 -48.66 20.08
C GLU A 537 -38.29 -48.68 19.25
N CYS A 538 -37.14 -48.43 19.90
CA CYS A 538 -35.83 -48.72 19.30
C CYS A 538 -35.39 -50.13 19.74
N ASP A 539 -34.54 -50.78 18.94
CA ASP A 539 -33.81 -51.98 19.36
C ASP A 539 -32.58 -51.64 20.24
N SER A 540 -31.76 -52.65 20.55
CA SER A 540 -30.54 -52.50 21.36
C SER A 540 -29.47 -51.60 20.73
N ASP A 541 -29.51 -51.46 19.41
CA ASP A 541 -28.49 -50.81 18.60
C ASP A 541 -28.91 -49.37 18.25
N GLY A 542 -30.10 -48.97 18.72
CA GLY A 542 -30.66 -47.63 18.58
C GLY A 542 -31.44 -47.42 17.28
N VAL A 543 -31.80 -48.47 16.54
CA VAL A 543 -32.59 -48.37 15.31
C VAL A 543 -34.09 -48.45 15.64
N ALA A 544 -34.90 -47.57 15.04
CA ALA A 544 -36.34 -47.58 15.23
C ALA A 544 -36.99 -48.81 14.58
N LEU A 545 -37.62 -49.67 15.40
CA LEU A 545 -38.41 -50.81 14.94
C LEU A 545 -39.62 -50.33 14.13
N SER A 546 -39.99 -51.10 13.10
CA SER A 546 -40.99 -50.64 12.14
C SER A 546 -42.34 -50.39 12.81
N CYS A 547 -42.92 -49.23 12.51
CA CYS A 547 -44.09 -48.68 13.19
C CYS A 547 -45.42 -49.34 12.75
N GLY A 548 -45.44 -50.67 12.60
CA GLY A 548 -46.52 -51.44 12.02
C GLY A 548 -47.87 -51.31 12.74
N ALA A 549 -48.96 -51.55 11.99
CA ALA A 549 -50.32 -51.58 12.52
C ALA A 549 -50.57 -52.92 13.24
N VAL A 550 -50.13 -53.03 14.50
CA VAL A 550 -50.36 -54.22 15.32
C VAL A 550 -51.86 -54.34 15.63
N ALA A 551 -52.47 -55.46 15.23
CA ALA A 551 -53.86 -55.76 15.53
C ALA A 551 -54.05 -56.06 17.03
N TYR A 552 -55.09 -55.49 17.66
CA TYR A 552 -55.43 -55.77 19.05
C TYR A 552 -56.00 -57.19 19.22
N THR A 553 -55.17 -58.14 19.64
CA THR A 553 -55.63 -59.44 20.14
C THR A 553 -56.19 -59.30 21.56
N ALA A 554 -57.45 -58.86 21.65
CA ALA A 554 -58.17 -58.66 22.91
C ALA A 554 -58.41 -59.99 23.64
N THR A 555 -57.45 -60.40 24.48
CA THR A 555 -57.55 -61.55 25.39
C THR A 555 -58.42 -61.21 26.60
N GLY A 556 -59.73 -61.07 26.36
CA GLY A 556 -60.72 -60.80 27.40
C GLY A 556 -60.77 -61.89 28.46
N LEU A 557 -60.49 -61.55 29.71
CA LEU A 557 -60.59 -62.48 30.84
C LEU A 557 -62.06 -62.83 31.11
N SER A 558 -62.38 -64.14 31.16
CA SER A 558 -63.76 -64.61 31.33
C SER A 558 -64.41 -64.10 32.62
N THR A 559 -65.69 -63.72 32.55
CA THR A 559 -66.48 -63.20 33.68
C THR A 559 -66.54 -64.17 34.87
N GLY A 560 -66.45 -65.48 34.62
CA GLY A 560 -66.34 -66.49 35.68
C GLY A 560 -65.08 -66.36 36.54
N ALA A 561 -63.95 -65.94 35.95
CA ALA A 561 -62.70 -65.71 36.69
C ALA A 561 -62.79 -64.47 37.58
N LEU A 562 -63.44 -63.40 37.10
CA LEU A 562 -63.71 -62.19 37.90
C LEU A 562 -64.58 -62.51 39.13
N LEU A 563 -65.62 -63.33 38.98
CA LEU A 563 -66.47 -63.76 40.10
C LEU A 563 -65.70 -64.62 41.12
N ALA A 564 -64.83 -65.53 40.67
CA ALA A 564 -63.99 -66.34 41.55
C ALA A 564 -62.99 -65.49 42.35
N ILE A 565 -62.35 -64.51 41.70
CA ILE A 565 -61.43 -63.55 42.35
C ILE A 565 -62.19 -62.71 43.38
N LEU A 566 -63.39 -62.21 43.05
CA LEU A 566 -64.22 -61.45 43.98
C LEU A 566 -64.60 -62.27 45.22
N GLY A 567 -64.95 -63.55 45.05
CA GLY A 567 -65.22 -64.48 46.16
C GLY A 567 -64.01 -64.71 47.08
N CYS A 568 -62.81 -64.82 46.51
CA CYS A 568 -61.56 -64.93 47.28
C CYS A 568 -61.26 -63.64 48.08
N ILE A 569 -61.52 -62.47 47.50
CA ILE A 569 -61.36 -61.18 48.19
C ILE A 569 -62.36 -61.03 49.35
N ILE A 570 -63.62 -61.41 49.15
CA ILE A 570 -64.66 -61.32 50.19
C ILE A 570 -64.35 -62.27 51.36
N THR A 571 -63.91 -63.51 51.09
CA THR A 571 -63.55 -64.47 52.14
C THR A 571 -62.30 -64.05 52.92
N LEU A 572 -61.30 -63.46 52.26
CA LEU A 572 -60.16 -62.83 52.95
C LEU A 572 -60.59 -61.65 53.83
N LEU A 573 -61.49 -60.78 53.36
CA LEU A 573 -61.99 -59.64 54.15
C LEU A 573 -62.75 -60.10 55.41
N VAL A 574 -63.54 -61.18 55.34
CA VAL A 574 -64.21 -61.78 56.51
C VAL A 574 -63.20 -62.33 57.52
N MET A 575 -62.14 -63.02 57.06
CA MET A 575 -61.04 -63.48 57.92
C MET A 575 -60.30 -62.31 58.60
N VAL A 576 -60.01 -61.23 57.87
CA VAL A 576 -59.38 -60.03 58.42
C VAL A 576 -60.30 -59.35 59.46
N LEU A 577 -61.61 -59.26 59.20
CA LEU A 577 -62.59 -58.73 60.17
C LEU A 577 -62.66 -59.56 61.46
N LEU A 578 -62.58 -60.89 61.38
CA LEU A 578 -62.49 -61.76 62.56
C LEU A 578 -61.19 -61.50 63.36
N ILE A 579 -60.05 -61.36 62.68
CA ILE A 579 -58.76 -61.07 63.34
C ILE A 579 -58.77 -59.66 63.98
N VAL A 580 -59.35 -58.66 63.32
CA VAL A 580 -59.46 -57.27 63.82
C VAL A 580 -60.44 -57.18 64.99
N THR A 581 -61.57 -57.88 64.96
CA THR A 581 -62.52 -57.90 66.09
C THR A 581 -61.93 -58.58 67.32
N MET A 582 -61.15 -59.66 67.17
CA MET A 582 -60.39 -60.24 68.29
C MET A 582 -59.30 -59.30 68.83
N ARG A 583 -58.62 -58.54 67.96
CA ARG A 583 -57.55 -57.60 68.39
C ARG A 583 -58.05 -56.30 69.03
N ARG A 584 -59.34 -55.96 68.95
CA ARG A 584 -59.93 -54.78 69.62
C ARG A 584 -60.04 -54.87 71.15
N ARG A 585 -59.56 -55.96 71.80
CA ARG A 585 -59.45 -56.07 73.26
C ARG A 585 -58.02 -55.92 73.80
N LYS A 586 -57.32 -54.84 73.42
CA LYS A 586 -56.35 -54.14 74.32
C LYS A 586 -56.04 -52.70 73.85
N LYS A 587 -56.46 -51.75 74.70
CA LYS A 587 -56.10 -50.31 74.78
C LYS A 587 -54.59 -50.13 75.06
N GLU A 588 -53.93 -48.97 74.89
CA GLU A 588 -54.25 -47.63 74.33
C GLU A 588 -52.94 -46.88 73.89
N PRO A 589 -53.00 -45.68 73.28
CA PRO A 589 -51.90 -45.10 72.47
C PRO A 589 -51.22 -43.84 73.06
N LEU A 590 -50.28 -43.28 72.29
CA LEU A 590 -50.05 -41.84 72.05
C LEU A 590 -49.78 -41.68 70.53
N ILE A 591 -50.49 -40.89 69.70
CA ILE A 591 -50.81 -39.43 69.73
C ILE A 591 -49.59 -38.63 69.22
N LEU A 592 -49.52 -38.32 67.91
CA LEU A 592 -50.01 -37.07 67.22
C LEU A 592 -48.97 -35.92 67.39
N GLU A 593 -48.75 -34.97 66.46
CA GLU A 593 -49.37 -34.61 65.18
C GLU A 593 -48.34 -33.81 64.31
N GLU A 594 -48.47 -33.84 62.97
CA GLU A 594 -48.69 -32.71 62.02
C GLU A 594 -47.92 -31.34 62.17
N GLU A 595 -47.66 -30.51 61.13
CA GLU A 595 -48.10 -30.49 59.70
C GLU A 595 -47.31 -29.48 58.79
N ARG A 596 -47.70 -29.42 57.49
CA ARG A 596 -47.69 -28.31 56.47
C ARG A 596 -46.68 -27.14 56.61
N ASP A 597 -45.78 -26.84 55.65
CA ASP A 597 -45.96 -26.40 54.22
C ASP A 597 -46.16 -24.86 54.05
N VAL A 598 -45.88 -24.33 52.84
CA VAL A 598 -46.27 -23.02 52.26
C VAL A 598 -45.33 -21.76 52.41
N ARG A 599 -44.48 -21.55 51.36
CA ARG A 599 -44.05 -20.23 50.76
C ARG A 599 -43.16 -19.28 51.61
N GLU A 600 -42.58 -18.15 51.14
CA GLU A 600 -42.63 -17.40 49.86
C GLU A 600 -41.31 -16.63 49.56
N ASN A 601 -41.27 -15.85 48.46
CA ASN A 601 -40.11 -15.11 47.92
C ASN A 601 -39.57 -13.97 48.80
N ILE A 602 -38.28 -13.62 48.61
CA ILE A 602 -37.81 -12.22 48.44
C ILE A 602 -36.52 -12.24 47.60
N VAL A 603 -36.37 -11.26 46.70
CA VAL A 603 -35.13 -10.96 45.96
C VAL A 603 -34.67 -9.57 46.39
N ARG A 604 -33.35 -9.37 46.50
CA ARG A 604 -32.71 -8.08 46.28
C ARG A 604 -31.49 -8.28 45.39
N TYR A 605 -31.28 -7.30 44.53
CA TYR A 605 -30.07 -7.09 43.74
C TYR A 605 -29.45 -5.76 44.23
N ASP A 606 -28.35 -5.36 43.60
CA ASP A 606 -27.74 -4.03 43.67
C ASP A 606 -27.11 -3.64 45.03
N ASP A 607 -25.78 -3.75 45.09
CA ASP A 607 -24.93 -2.55 45.09
C ASP A 607 -23.86 -2.75 44.01
N GLU A 608 -23.43 -1.67 43.35
CA GLU A 608 -22.70 -1.71 42.08
C GLU A 608 -21.16 -1.75 42.26
N GLY A 609 -20.43 -2.23 41.25
CA GLY A 609 -18.98 -2.36 41.31
C GLY A 609 -18.36 -2.94 40.05
N GLY A 610 -18.44 -2.22 38.93
CA GLY A 610 -17.71 -2.53 37.70
C GLY A 610 -16.94 -1.31 37.20
N GLY A 611 -15.87 -1.56 36.44
CA GLY A 611 -15.18 -0.52 35.67
C GLY A 611 -13.68 -0.38 35.95
N GLU A 612 -12.91 -0.67 34.90
CA GLU A 612 -11.74 0.10 34.44
C GLU A 612 -10.40 0.01 35.21
N GLU A 613 -9.36 0.41 34.44
CA GLU A 613 -7.96 0.69 34.79
C GLU A 613 -7.12 -0.39 35.53
N ASP A 614 -6.28 -1.07 34.75
CA ASP A 614 -4.90 -1.36 35.15
C ASP A 614 -4.00 -1.30 33.90
N THR A 615 -3.34 -0.15 33.70
CA THR A 615 -2.28 0.05 32.70
C THR A 615 -0.96 0.28 33.43
N GLU A 616 0.10 -0.49 33.11
CA GLU A 616 1.47 0.05 32.96
C GLU A 616 2.53 -0.99 32.54
N ALA A 617 3.64 -0.45 32.01
CA ALA A 617 5.01 -0.99 32.00
C ALA A 617 5.27 -2.47 31.61
N PHE A 618 5.78 -2.66 30.38
CA PHE A 618 6.67 -3.79 30.06
C PHE A 618 8.11 -3.48 30.54
N ASP A 619 8.70 -4.35 31.36
CA ASP A 619 10.14 -4.35 31.67
C ASP A 619 10.89 -5.41 30.83
N MET A 620 11.89 -4.99 30.06
CA MET A 620 12.59 -5.80 29.05
C MET A 620 14.03 -6.19 29.44
N VAL A 621 14.24 -6.68 30.66
CA VAL A 621 15.58 -7.04 31.19
C VAL A 621 15.72 -8.55 31.52
N THR A 622 15.02 -9.44 30.82
CA THR A 622 14.98 -10.90 31.15
C THR A 622 15.35 -11.88 30.03
N LEU A 623 15.73 -11.42 28.82
CA LEU A 623 16.02 -12.29 27.67
C LEU A 623 17.44 -12.15 27.06
N ARG A 624 18.47 -12.02 27.91
CA ARG A 624 19.88 -12.24 27.50
C ARG A 624 20.68 -13.00 28.56
N ASN A 625 20.60 -14.33 28.52
CA ASN A 625 21.71 -15.30 28.66
C ASN A 625 21.16 -16.70 28.96
N LEU A 626 21.31 -17.63 28.02
CA LEU A 626 21.09 -19.05 28.27
C LEU A 626 22.17 -19.88 27.57
N ASN A 627 22.92 -20.64 28.36
CA ASN A 627 23.92 -21.59 27.91
C ASN A 627 24.08 -22.66 29.00
N VAL A 628 24.53 -23.87 28.64
CA VAL A 628 24.97 -24.96 29.56
C VAL A 628 23.87 -25.84 30.24
N ILE A 629 23.77 -27.09 29.74
CA ILE A 629 23.44 -28.39 30.41
C ILE A 629 21.99 -28.97 30.45
N ARG A 630 21.77 -29.93 29.53
CA ARG A 630 21.23 -31.33 29.65
C ARG A 630 20.01 -31.70 30.53
N ASP A 631 18.97 -32.25 29.88
CA ASP A 631 18.67 -33.72 29.69
C ASP A 631 18.73 -34.67 30.92
N PRO A 632 17.90 -35.75 31.08
CA PRO A 632 17.09 -36.43 30.04
C PRO A 632 15.68 -36.94 30.39
N ASN A 633 14.93 -37.41 29.38
CA ASN A 633 14.32 -38.76 29.40
C ASN A 633 13.70 -39.25 28.05
N VAL A 634 14.37 -40.26 27.45
CA VAL A 634 13.86 -41.53 26.87
C VAL A 634 12.40 -41.57 26.33
N ARG A 635 12.03 -41.93 25.07
CA ARG A 635 12.59 -42.65 23.88
C ARG A 635 11.85 -43.98 23.60
N ARG A 636 11.68 -44.31 22.30
CA ARG A 636 11.51 -45.63 21.62
C ARG A 636 10.30 -45.67 20.68
N ASP A 637 10.34 -46.34 19.51
CA ASP A 637 11.43 -46.92 18.70
C ASP A 637 10.91 -46.89 17.20
N VAL A 638 11.31 -47.60 16.13
CA VAL A 638 11.94 -48.92 15.94
C VAL A 638 12.74 -48.99 14.59
N THR A 639 12.51 -49.99 13.73
CA THR A 639 13.38 -50.48 12.62
C THR A 639 12.52 -51.18 11.53
N PRO A 640 13.03 -51.77 10.42
CA PRO A 640 14.41 -51.98 9.89
C PRO A 640 14.54 -51.52 8.39
N ASP A 641 15.40 -51.97 7.45
CA ASP A 641 16.54 -52.93 7.40
C ASP A 641 17.55 -52.58 6.26
N THR A 642 18.40 -53.53 5.85
CA THR A 642 19.50 -53.50 4.85
C THR A 642 19.56 -54.87 4.08
N PRO A 643 20.56 -55.25 3.22
CA PRO A 643 21.82 -54.58 2.81
C PRO A 643 22.24 -54.70 1.30
N THR A 644 23.49 -54.29 1.03
CA THR A 644 24.35 -54.50 -0.18
C THR A 644 24.24 -53.45 -1.31
N PHE A 645 25.22 -53.26 -2.22
CA PHE A 645 26.58 -53.85 -2.38
C PHE A 645 27.64 -52.75 -2.73
N PHE A 646 28.92 -53.12 -2.75
CA PHE A 646 30.13 -52.28 -2.94
C PHE A 646 30.52 -51.96 -4.41
N HIS A 647 31.09 -50.75 -4.66
CA HIS A 647 32.49 -50.61 -5.13
C HIS A 647 33.12 -49.19 -4.95
N TYR A 648 34.46 -49.18 -4.91
CA TYR A 648 35.47 -48.12 -4.64
C TYR A 648 35.45 -46.81 -5.48
N PRO A 649 36.29 -45.78 -5.19
CA PRO A 649 37.25 -45.58 -4.08
C PRO A 649 37.10 -44.26 -3.28
N SER A 650 37.97 -44.06 -2.28
CA SER A 650 38.05 -42.86 -1.42
C SER A 650 38.64 -41.61 -2.11
N ALA A 651 38.01 -40.45 -1.87
CA ALA A 651 38.60 -39.12 -2.11
C ALA A 651 38.41 -38.22 -0.88
N SER A 652 39.31 -37.24 -0.70
CA SER A 652 39.35 -36.34 0.46
C SER A 652 38.18 -35.35 0.52
N ARG A 653 37.77 -34.94 1.74
CA ARG A 653 36.96 -33.73 1.94
C ARG A 653 37.62 -32.54 1.22
N PRO A 654 36.91 -31.77 0.38
CA PRO A 654 37.46 -30.55 -0.19
C PRO A 654 37.66 -29.49 0.90
N ALA A 655 38.72 -28.71 0.80
CA ALA A 655 38.89 -27.48 1.57
C ALA A 655 37.91 -26.40 1.09
N TYR A 656 37.70 -25.37 1.91
CA TYR A 656 37.06 -24.13 1.48
C TYR A 656 37.74 -23.62 0.20
N LYS A 657 36.97 -23.42 -0.87
CA LYS A 657 37.43 -22.70 -2.06
C LYS A 657 36.99 -21.25 -1.97
N ASN A 658 37.99 -20.39 -1.92
CA ASN A 658 37.98 -18.93 -1.98
C ASN A 658 36.85 -18.37 -2.86
N LEU A 659 36.17 -17.34 -2.37
CA LEU A 659 35.59 -16.31 -3.25
C LEU A 659 36.73 -15.64 -4.05
N PRO A 660 36.44 -15.04 -5.23
CA PRO A 660 37.47 -14.32 -5.98
C PRO A 660 37.98 -13.11 -5.18
N ASP A 661 39.26 -13.16 -4.81
CA ASP A 661 40.02 -12.03 -4.28
C ASP A 661 39.96 -10.88 -5.31
N ASN A 662 39.49 -9.70 -4.89
CA ASN A 662 39.06 -8.66 -5.82
C ASN A 662 40.26 -7.82 -6.32
N VAL A 663 41.13 -8.48 -7.11
CA VAL A 663 42.43 -7.96 -7.57
C VAL A 663 42.33 -6.56 -8.18
N VAL A 664 41.30 -6.32 -9.01
CA VAL A 664 41.05 -5.02 -9.64
C VAL A 664 40.91 -3.90 -8.62
N PHE A 665 40.23 -4.14 -7.50
CA PHE A 665 40.03 -3.14 -6.44
C PHE A 665 41.32 -2.88 -5.66
N ARG A 666 42.14 -3.92 -5.45
CA ARG A 666 43.46 -3.80 -4.81
C ARG A 666 44.45 -3.06 -5.72
N GLU A 667 44.48 -3.36 -7.01
CA GLU A 667 45.34 -2.67 -7.99
C GLU A 667 44.92 -1.21 -8.18
N PHE A 668 43.62 -0.91 -8.24
CA PHE A 668 43.10 0.46 -8.27
C PHE A 668 43.55 1.28 -7.05
N ILE A 669 43.46 0.73 -5.84
CA ILE A 669 43.96 1.40 -4.63
C ILE A 669 45.47 1.62 -4.70
N TRP A 670 46.26 0.64 -5.19
CA TRP A 670 47.71 0.78 -5.34
C TRP A 670 48.13 1.80 -6.41
N GLU A 671 47.41 1.91 -7.54
CA GLU A 671 47.63 3.00 -8.50
C GLU A 671 47.33 4.36 -7.88
N ARG A 672 46.17 4.52 -7.22
CA ARG A 672 45.76 5.80 -6.63
C ARG A 672 46.68 6.25 -5.49
N LEU A 673 47.19 5.32 -4.68
CA LEU A 673 48.19 5.62 -3.66
C LEU A 673 49.49 6.14 -4.29
N LYS A 674 49.93 5.51 -5.38
CA LYS A 674 51.16 5.84 -6.10
C LYS A 674 51.05 7.18 -6.87
N ASP A 675 49.90 7.48 -7.47
CA ASP A 675 49.64 8.77 -8.09
C ASP A 675 49.71 9.92 -7.06
N ALA A 676 49.07 9.73 -5.90
CA ALA A 676 49.08 10.70 -4.81
C ALA A 676 50.47 10.90 -4.18
N ASP A 677 51.30 9.85 -4.14
CA ASP A 677 52.66 9.94 -3.60
C ASP A 677 53.63 10.70 -4.56
N VAL A 678 53.29 10.75 -5.86
CA VAL A 678 54.11 11.37 -6.93
C VAL A 678 53.61 12.76 -7.34
N ASP A 679 52.42 13.19 -6.92
CA ASP A 679 51.86 14.53 -7.21
C ASP A 679 52.81 15.67 -6.73
N PRO A 680 53.37 16.49 -7.65
CA PRO A 680 54.27 17.59 -7.32
C PRO A 680 53.54 18.86 -6.86
N SER A 681 52.20 18.88 -6.87
CA SER A 681 51.37 20.01 -6.43
C SER A 681 50.87 19.87 -4.98
N ALA A 682 50.92 18.66 -4.41
CA ALA A 682 50.56 18.41 -3.02
C ALA A 682 51.58 19.04 -2.04
N PRO A 683 51.12 19.73 -0.97
CA PRO A 683 52.03 20.32 0.01
C PRO A 683 52.80 19.23 0.80
N PRO A 684 54.07 19.48 1.18
CA PRO A 684 54.94 18.44 1.73
C PRO A 684 54.62 17.99 3.17
N TYR A 685 53.70 18.67 3.87
CA TYR A 685 53.26 18.34 5.22
C TYR A 685 51.78 18.73 5.41
N ASP A 686 51.01 17.89 6.10
CA ASP A 686 49.70 18.29 6.64
C ASP A 686 49.87 19.41 7.67
N SER A 687 49.21 20.54 7.43
CA SER A 687 49.16 21.66 8.37
C SER A 687 48.07 21.41 9.42
N LEU A 688 48.45 20.94 10.61
CA LEU A 688 47.58 20.93 11.78
C LEU A 688 47.08 22.36 12.08
N GLN A 689 45.83 22.65 11.72
CA GLN A 689 45.15 23.87 12.15
C GLN A 689 44.76 23.74 13.62
N THR A 690 45.49 24.42 14.50
CA THR A 690 45.05 24.66 15.87
C THR A 690 43.91 25.67 15.86
N TYR A 691 42.68 25.19 15.97
CA TYR A 691 41.51 26.05 16.21
C TYR A 691 41.69 26.82 17.52
N ALA A 692 41.39 28.12 17.49
CA ALA A 692 41.38 28.94 18.68
C ALA A 692 40.15 28.61 19.54
N PHE A 693 40.30 28.69 20.86
CA PHE A 693 39.24 28.44 21.83
C PHE A 693 38.17 29.55 21.76
N GLU A 694 37.02 29.25 21.13
CA GLU A 694 35.85 30.12 21.21
C GLU A 694 35.15 30.00 22.57
N GLY A 695 34.60 31.12 23.04
CA GLY A 695 34.21 31.31 24.44
C GLY A 695 32.93 30.59 24.87
N SER A 696 32.81 30.37 26.18
CA SER A 696 31.63 29.82 26.83
C SER A 696 30.38 30.69 26.61
N GLY A 697 29.44 30.23 25.79
CA GLY A 697 28.23 30.99 25.45
C GLY A 697 27.07 30.22 24.81
N SER A 698 27.05 28.88 24.90
CA SER A 698 25.97 28.04 24.34
C SER A 698 25.27 27.22 25.43
N VAL A 699 23.96 27.01 25.27
CA VAL A 699 23.07 26.32 26.24
C VAL A 699 22.77 24.88 25.76
N ALA A 700 23.81 24.17 25.34
CA ALA A 700 23.76 22.77 24.92
C ALA A 700 24.66 21.93 25.83
N GLU A 701 24.19 20.76 26.25
CA GLU A 701 24.92 19.89 27.16
C GLU A 701 26.14 19.25 26.48
N SER A 702 27.20 19.03 27.27
CA SER A 702 28.42 18.41 26.78
C SER A 702 28.21 16.90 26.57
N LEU A 703 28.52 16.39 25.38
CA LEU A 703 28.49 14.96 25.03
C LEU A 703 29.67 14.18 25.66
N SER A 704 29.90 14.38 26.96
CA SER A 704 30.96 13.73 27.75
C SER A 704 30.44 12.50 28.52
N SER A 705 29.50 11.75 27.93
CA SER A 705 28.81 10.63 28.60
C SER A 705 28.47 9.46 27.66
N LEU A 706 29.39 9.11 26.75
CA LEU A 706 29.39 7.81 26.07
C LEU A 706 30.56 6.97 26.59
N GLU A 707 30.28 6.13 27.58
CA GLU A 707 31.24 5.15 28.11
C GLU A 707 31.48 4.01 27.08
N SER A 708 32.49 4.18 26.23
CA SER A 708 32.96 3.10 25.36
C SER A 708 33.76 2.06 26.17
N LEU A 709 33.06 1.05 26.69
CA LEU A 709 33.66 -0.09 27.40
C LEU A 709 34.49 -0.98 26.45
N SER A 710 35.78 -0.70 26.35
CA SER A 710 36.78 -1.64 25.83
C SER A 710 38.11 -1.51 26.56
N THR A 711 38.31 -2.37 27.57
CA THR A 711 39.60 -2.53 28.27
C THR A 711 40.61 -3.28 27.40
N ASP A 712 41.86 -2.82 27.40
CA ASP A 712 43.08 -3.52 26.99
C ASP A 712 42.99 -4.40 25.75
N SER A 713 43.14 -3.76 24.58
CA SER A 713 43.81 -4.38 23.44
C SER A 713 45.06 -3.58 23.11
N ASP A 714 46.25 -4.20 23.20
CA ASP A 714 47.50 -3.60 22.75
C ASP A 714 47.40 -3.24 21.26
N GLN A 715 47.22 -1.96 20.95
CA GLN A 715 47.14 -1.49 19.56
C GLN A 715 48.54 -1.49 18.95
N ASN A 716 48.89 -2.58 18.28
CA ASN A 716 50.16 -2.66 17.58
C ASN A 716 50.14 -1.76 16.31
N TYR A 717 50.96 -0.71 16.33
CA TYR A 717 51.12 0.26 15.24
C TYR A 717 52.24 -0.06 14.25
N ASP A 718 52.88 -1.24 14.32
CA ASP A 718 53.95 -1.71 13.41
C ASP A 718 53.61 -1.48 11.92
N TYR A 719 52.33 -1.60 11.56
CA TYR A 719 51.86 -1.43 10.19
C TYR A 719 52.08 -0.03 9.61
N LEU A 720 52.16 1.03 10.43
CA LEU A 720 52.39 2.41 9.99
C LEU A 720 53.77 2.56 9.30
N SER A 721 54.76 1.75 9.70
CA SER A 721 56.08 1.73 9.05
C SER A 721 56.04 1.27 7.58
N ASN A 722 55.02 0.49 7.21
CA ASN A 722 54.84 -0.05 5.86
C ASN A 722 54.06 0.91 4.93
N TRP A 723 53.54 2.03 5.44
CA TRP A 723 52.72 2.99 4.68
C TRP A 723 53.56 4.07 3.95
N GLY A 724 54.89 3.94 3.96
CA GLY A 724 55.79 4.81 3.20
C GLY A 724 56.30 6.04 3.95
N PRO A 725 57.20 6.82 3.34
CA PRO A 725 58.00 7.82 4.05
C PRO A 725 57.19 9.01 4.59
N ARG A 726 56.02 9.33 4.03
CA ARG A 726 55.14 10.39 4.54
C ARG A 726 54.61 10.07 5.95
N PHE A 727 54.26 8.81 6.21
CA PHE A 727 53.73 8.36 7.50
C PHE A 727 54.81 8.06 8.55
N LYS A 728 56.10 8.14 8.18
CA LYS A 728 57.20 7.86 9.11
C LYS A 728 57.09 8.66 10.41
N LYS A 729 56.72 9.94 10.36
CA LYS A 729 56.62 10.80 11.55
C LYS A 729 55.47 10.41 12.50
N LEU A 730 54.48 9.67 12.02
CA LEU A 730 53.42 9.04 12.83
C LEU A 730 53.89 7.70 13.40
N ALA A 731 54.59 6.88 12.62
CA ALA A 731 55.24 5.66 13.11
C ALA A 731 56.28 5.96 14.20
N ASP A 732 57.10 7.01 14.03
CA ASP A 732 58.08 7.49 15.02
C ASP A 732 57.38 8.01 16.32
N LEU A 733 56.10 8.40 16.26
CA LEU A 733 55.33 8.93 17.41
C LEU A 733 54.65 7.82 18.22
N TYR A 734 54.12 6.79 17.55
CA TYR A 734 53.33 5.71 18.17
C TYR A 734 54.06 4.38 18.30
N GLY A 735 55.17 4.16 17.57
CA GLY A 735 55.93 2.90 17.56
C GLY A 735 57.01 2.78 18.64
N ASN A 736 57.09 3.71 19.60
CA ASN A 736 58.18 3.78 20.57
C ASN A 736 57.71 3.40 21.99
N SER A 737 57.40 2.11 22.18
CA SER A 737 56.87 1.54 23.43
C SER A 737 57.91 0.86 24.34
N GLU A 738 59.21 1.01 24.07
CA GLU A 738 60.28 0.73 25.05
C GLU A 738 60.87 2.05 25.60
N GLY A 739 60.81 2.21 26.92
CA GLY A 739 60.92 3.53 27.55
C GLY A 739 62.34 3.99 27.90
N ALA A 740 62.61 5.28 27.64
CA ALA A 740 63.67 6.04 28.30
C ALA A 740 63.19 7.47 28.60
N SER A 741 63.28 7.87 29.86
CA SER A 741 63.04 9.26 30.30
C SER A 741 64.18 10.18 29.90
N VAL A 742 63.91 11.47 29.66
CA VAL A 742 64.56 12.63 30.33
C VAL A 742 63.99 13.97 29.81
N PHE A 743 63.85 14.95 30.70
CA PHE A 743 63.67 16.38 30.35
C PHE A 743 65.03 17.02 30.03
N SER A 744 65.16 17.66 28.88
CA SER A 744 66.16 18.73 28.63
C SER A 744 65.74 19.63 27.48
#